data_AF-A0A2E6EMP2-F1
#
_entry.id   AF-A0A2E6EMP2-F1
#
_cell.length_a   1.000
_cell.length_b   1.000
_cell.length_c   1.000
_cell.angle_alpha   90.00
_cell.angle_beta   90.00
_cell.angle_gamma   90.00
#
_symmetry.space_group_name_H-M   'P 1'
#
loop_
_entity.id
_entity.type
_entity.pdbx_description
1 polymer ?
#
loop_
_entity_poly.entity_id
_entity_poly.type
_entity_poly.pdbx_seq_one_letter_code
_entity_poly.pdbx_strand_id
1 'polypeptide(L)'
;MLSERLRRRLPWEAQPGALYILVAVYCLQFALYFFVEGARVADEELHTPSVAALLAAGYPFDLARLQYTSFCGGCTAETLLVLPLFATFGPSLALWRLVALAAGGLVLVASYRIVHRVEGPTAALLTGALLVLAPPFYRENGIVAFGSHFEVMGLVILALFPWWGLLRWGRVRDAFLLGLTLGLALWFSYSSAFAVPVLVGSWCIWQGRGLFSRSGVARLAAVLVGFVVGIIPLLWTQAALRAAHILVDEAPLSVYGRSALDLMAGPPSLTEKFQTLVGPSYWASIFHPAIPAESPWPAVLYALAQLALLVVAVRVSWRLFRSAVGERKPEHLLLPVLCACLILYLVLFLLFAPYRGPMPPAWPVPANGLRYLVPTVPLFALCAGPLLSRLYAAGGIRQGLAALLGAVLLTTGFFAALGDFGQTKLSSAPLFQAAVDYETVLGRTQFSFPLPGELELNQVAEGLHEDARDRFARRAWLHALGVLRAADLEADLKGAALDSFLSLLSALEPGDRAVVLEAMVARLDRPLADPPWAAPPKLFAALLTAADGAMKADLWRTRFLTMRDGLWDLHLSLSQGNELPQDYLDPRVSQTRLKGFCWGLGFMSAVANRQAGDAEFELDAALPIARTVPVACQSDFYRGLGRGFGERWGYSQAISLRLRARIEPAQRNAYSQAFLIAAERSFLFPVREL
;
A
#
# COMPACT_ATOMS: atom_id res chain seq x y z
N MET A 1 23.61 -29.85 -44.86
CA MET A 1 23.87 -29.88 -43.40
C MET A 1 24.07 -28.51 -42.75
N LEU A 2 24.60 -27.46 -43.42
CA LEU A 2 24.69 -26.10 -42.84
C LEU A 2 23.34 -25.33 -42.84
N SER A 3 22.45 -25.56 -43.81
CA SER A 3 21.15 -24.85 -43.91
C SER A 3 20.13 -25.28 -42.83
N GLU A 4 20.25 -26.51 -42.30
CA GLU A 4 19.36 -27.02 -41.26
C GLU A 4 19.78 -26.58 -39.85
N ARG A 5 21.09 -26.31 -39.64
CA ARG A 5 21.59 -25.63 -38.44
C ARG A 5 21.27 -24.14 -38.43
N LEU A 6 21.16 -23.50 -39.59
CA LEU A 6 20.71 -22.11 -39.71
C LEU A 6 19.19 -21.98 -39.58
N ARG A 7 18.38 -22.91 -40.11
CA ARG A 7 16.92 -22.92 -39.82
C ARG A 7 16.56 -23.21 -38.36
N ARG A 8 17.46 -23.84 -37.58
CA ARG A 8 17.32 -24.00 -36.12
C ARG A 8 17.83 -22.80 -35.30
N ARG A 9 18.39 -21.78 -35.97
CA ARG A 9 18.75 -20.46 -35.42
C ARG A 9 17.89 -19.43 -36.18
N LEU A 10 16.62 -19.16 -35.90
CA LEU A 10 16.09 -18.56 -34.67
C LEU A 10 14.54 -18.56 -34.83
N PRO A 11 13.80 -19.60 -34.38
CA PRO A 11 12.34 -19.60 -34.45
C PRO A 11 11.65 -18.59 -33.51
N TRP A 12 12.42 -17.78 -32.77
CA TRP A 12 11.89 -16.78 -31.84
C TRP A 12 11.53 -15.43 -32.49
N GLU A 13 11.82 -15.25 -33.78
CA GLU A 13 11.33 -14.11 -34.57
C GLU A 13 9.89 -14.32 -35.08
N ALA A 14 9.32 -15.52 -34.93
CA ALA A 14 7.95 -15.78 -35.34
C ALA A 14 6.96 -15.20 -34.32
N GLN A 15 6.47 -14.00 -34.66
CA GLN A 15 5.33 -13.27 -34.10
C GLN A 15 5.60 -12.36 -32.88
N PRO A 16 6.54 -11.40 -32.95
CA PRO A 16 6.57 -10.29 -31.99
C PRO A 16 5.23 -9.53 -31.97
N GLY A 17 4.46 -9.58 -33.07
CA GLY A 17 3.11 -9.02 -33.17
C GLY A 17 2.15 -9.46 -32.05
N ALA A 18 2.14 -10.75 -31.66
CA ALA A 18 1.26 -11.22 -30.59
C ALA A 18 1.61 -10.59 -29.23
N LEU A 19 2.90 -10.53 -28.90
CA LEU A 19 3.36 -9.85 -27.68
C LEU A 19 3.07 -8.35 -27.73
N TYR A 20 3.27 -7.69 -28.87
CA TYR A 20 2.96 -6.26 -29.01
C TYR A 20 1.47 -5.97 -28.84
N ILE A 21 0.58 -6.82 -29.37
CA ILE A 21 -0.86 -6.70 -29.15
C ILE A 21 -1.18 -6.84 -27.66
N LEU A 22 -0.63 -7.86 -26.99
CA LEU A 22 -0.86 -8.05 -25.55
C LEU A 22 -0.36 -6.87 -24.71
N VAL A 23 0.83 -6.34 -25.02
CA VAL A 23 1.38 -5.15 -24.35
C VAL A 23 0.52 -3.93 -24.64
N ALA A 24 0.08 -3.73 -25.89
CA ALA A 24 -0.78 -2.61 -26.25
C ALA A 24 -2.13 -2.66 -25.52
N VAL A 25 -2.75 -3.86 -25.41
CA VAL A 25 -3.99 -4.03 -24.65
C VAL A 25 -3.75 -3.78 -23.15
N TYR A 26 -2.65 -4.27 -22.58
CA TYR A 26 -2.28 -3.97 -21.18
C TYR A 26 -2.09 -2.48 -20.94
N CYS A 27 -1.33 -1.78 -21.80
CA CYS A 27 -1.14 -0.33 -21.70
C CYS A 27 -2.44 0.44 -21.89
N LEU A 28 -3.32 0.01 -22.80
CA LEU A 28 -4.62 0.63 -23.00
C LEU A 28 -5.51 0.46 -21.76
N GLN A 29 -5.61 -0.76 -21.21
CA GLN A 29 -6.34 -0.99 -19.96
C GLN A 29 -5.76 -0.15 -18.82
N PHE A 30 -4.44 -0.11 -18.67
CA PHE A 30 -3.78 0.73 -17.68
C PHE A 30 -4.15 2.21 -17.85
N ALA A 31 -4.09 2.72 -19.08
CA ALA A 31 -4.45 4.11 -19.37
C ALA A 31 -5.93 4.39 -19.07
N LEU A 32 -6.83 3.46 -19.41
CA LEU A 32 -8.26 3.59 -19.09
C LEU A 32 -8.49 3.68 -17.59
N TYR A 33 -7.83 2.84 -16.78
CA TYR A 33 -7.94 2.95 -15.33
C TYR A 33 -7.26 4.21 -14.77
N PHE A 34 -6.15 4.65 -15.38
CA PHE A 34 -5.37 5.79 -14.91
C PHE A 34 -6.07 7.13 -15.14
N PHE A 35 -6.74 7.31 -16.28
CA PHE A 35 -7.39 8.57 -16.66
C PHE A 35 -8.86 8.67 -16.23
N VAL A 36 -9.40 7.70 -15.47
CA VAL A 36 -10.74 7.80 -14.89
C VAL A 36 -10.70 8.78 -13.71
N GLU A 37 -11.51 9.83 -13.80
CA GLU A 37 -11.70 10.81 -12.74
C GLU A 37 -12.17 10.12 -11.45
N GLY A 38 -11.41 10.27 -10.35
CA GLY A 38 -11.67 9.57 -9.08
C GLY A 38 -10.92 8.26 -8.88
N ALA A 39 -9.87 7.98 -9.67
CA ALA A 39 -8.99 6.82 -9.47
C ALA A 39 -8.56 6.70 -7.99
N ARG A 40 -8.88 5.56 -7.39
CA ARG A 40 -8.61 5.26 -5.97
C ARG A 40 -7.10 5.24 -5.73
N VAL A 41 -6.64 6.05 -4.80
CA VAL A 41 -5.27 5.98 -4.29
C VAL A 41 -5.32 5.36 -2.92
N ALA A 42 -4.58 4.28 -2.69
CA ALA A 42 -4.52 3.65 -1.37
C ALA A 42 -3.62 4.46 -0.42
N ASP A 43 -3.96 4.53 0.87
CA ASP A 43 -3.17 5.21 1.91
C ASP A 43 -1.71 4.73 1.88
N GLU A 44 -1.53 3.41 1.74
CA GLU A 44 -0.20 2.79 1.67
C GLU A 44 0.53 3.08 0.34
N GLU A 45 -0.20 3.29 -0.75
CA GLU A 45 0.39 3.60 -2.06
C GLU A 45 1.13 4.95 -2.04
N LEU A 46 0.62 5.92 -1.28
CA LEU A 46 1.13 7.29 -1.29
C LEU A 46 2.42 7.44 -0.50
N HIS A 47 2.76 6.47 0.35
CA HIS A 47 3.99 6.52 1.13
C HIS A 47 5.22 6.57 0.22
N THR A 48 5.31 5.62 -0.71
CA THR A 48 6.46 5.47 -1.61
C THR A 48 6.76 6.70 -2.49
N PRO A 49 5.79 7.27 -3.23
CA PRO A 49 6.02 8.49 -3.99
C PRO A 49 6.28 9.70 -3.09
N SER A 50 5.68 9.76 -1.88
CA SER A 50 5.99 10.84 -0.94
C SER A 50 7.47 10.78 -0.54
N VAL A 51 7.98 9.61 -0.15
CA VAL A 51 9.41 9.42 0.14
C VAL A 51 10.26 9.82 -1.05
N ALA A 52 9.91 9.41 -2.26
CA ALA A 52 10.69 9.76 -3.45
C ALA A 52 10.71 11.27 -3.70
N ALA A 53 9.60 11.96 -3.44
CA ALA A 53 9.53 13.42 -3.51
C ALA A 53 10.46 14.08 -2.49
N LEU A 54 10.57 13.53 -1.27
CA LEU A 54 11.52 14.00 -0.26
C LEU A 54 12.97 13.78 -0.66
N LEU A 55 13.30 12.61 -1.20
CA LEU A 55 14.66 12.34 -1.68
C LEU A 55 15.01 13.26 -2.85
N ALA A 56 14.07 13.49 -3.78
CA ALA A 56 14.23 14.45 -4.88
C ALA A 56 14.41 15.89 -4.36
N ALA A 57 13.79 16.18 -3.22
CA ALA A 57 13.93 17.41 -2.44
C ALA A 57 15.23 17.46 -1.59
N GLY A 58 16.24 16.65 -1.86
CA GLY A 58 17.57 16.79 -1.26
C GLY A 58 17.73 16.14 0.11
N TYR A 59 16.91 15.14 0.44
CA TYR A 59 17.10 14.27 1.60
C TYR A 59 17.66 12.87 1.24
N PRO A 60 18.64 12.72 0.32
CA PRO A 60 19.00 11.42 -0.24
C PRO A 60 19.52 10.41 0.81
N PHE A 61 20.02 10.89 1.94
CA PHE A 61 20.59 10.05 3.00
C PHE A 61 19.55 9.51 3.99
N ASP A 62 18.31 10.00 3.96
CA ASP A 62 17.24 9.57 4.87
C ASP A 62 16.48 8.33 4.36
N LEU A 63 16.87 7.74 3.23
CA LEU A 63 16.15 6.62 2.60
C LEU A 63 15.82 5.48 3.59
N ALA A 64 16.79 5.08 4.42
CA ALA A 64 16.57 4.00 5.38
C ALA A 64 15.58 4.39 6.50
N ARG A 65 15.56 5.67 6.89
CA ARG A 65 14.63 6.21 7.90
C ARG A 65 13.22 6.40 7.34
N LEU A 66 13.13 6.72 6.05
CA LEU A 66 11.88 7.00 5.34
C LEU A 66 11.19 5.74 4.81
N GLN A 67 11.81 4.56 4.92
CA GLN A 67 11.23 3.32 4.45
C GLN A 67 9.89 3.01 5.16
N TYR A 68 8.86 2.66 4.38
CA TYR A 68 7.50 2.45 4.87
C TYR A 68 7.41 1.41 5.99
N THR A 69 7.95 0.22 5.74
CA THR A 69 8.02 -0.86 6.71
C THR A 69 9.32 -1.64 6.54
N SER A 70 9.83 -2.20 7.63
CA SER A 70 11.10 -2.96 7.67
C SER A 70 11.14 -4.17 6.73
N PHE A 71 9.98 -4.69 6.35
CA PHE A 71 9.81 -5.84 5.46
C PHE A 71 9.42 -5.47 4.01
N CYS A 72 9.19 -4.19 3.70
CA CYS A 72 8.84 -3.73 2.34
C CYS A 72 10.07 -3.18 1.60
N GLY A 73 10.97 -4.06 1.13
CA GLY A 73 12.09 -3.63 0.29
C GLY A 73 11.64 -3.10 -1.07
N GLY A 74 10.51 -3.56 -1.59
CA GLY A 74 9.96 -3.12 -2.86
C GLY A 74 9.46 -1.68 -2.82
N CYS A 75 8.89 -1.23 -1.69
CA CYS A 75 8.59 0.19 -1.46
C CYS A 75 9.87 1.04 -1.67
N THR A 76 11.00 0.60 -1.11
CA THR A 76 12.30 1.27 -1.29
C THR A 76 12.78 1.22 -2.73
N ALA A 77 12.67 0.06 -3.39
CA ALA A 77 13.06 -0.10 -4.79
C ALA A 77 12.26 0.84 -5.70
N GLU A 78 10.95 0.90 -5.55
CA GLU A 78 10.10 1.78 -6.35
C GLU A 78 10.35 3.26 -6.07
N THR A 79 10.61 3.63 -4.81
CA THR A 79 11.08 4.99 -4.44
C THR A 79 12.29 5.38 -5.30
N LEU A 80 13.28 4.49 -5.35
CA LEU A 80 14.52 4.73 -6.10
C LEU A 80 14.30 4.74 -7.62
N LEU A 81 13.33 3.96 -8.12
CA LEU A 81 12.98 3.94 -9.54
C LEU A 81 12.26 5.22 -9.98
N VAL A 82 11.37 5.77 -9.16
CA VAL A 82 10.64 7.00 -9.49
C VAL A 82 11.45 8.27 -9.20
N LEU A 83 12.39 8.22 -8.25
CA LEU A 83 13.25 9.33 -7.87
C LEU A 83 13.85 10.13 -9.06
N PRO A 84 14.49 9.52 -10.07
CA PRO A 84 15.01 10.27 -11.22
C PRO A 84 13.91 10.96 -12.03
N LEU A 85 12.71 10.38 -12.11
CA LEU A 85 11.57 11.01 -12.79
C LEU A 85 11.10 12.24 -12.00
N PHE A 86 10.99 12.12 -10.68
CA PHE A 86 10.57 13.23 -9.82
C PHE A 86 11.61 14.35 -9.77
N ALA A 87 12.90 14.01 -9.74
CA ALA A 87 13.97 15.00 -9.80
C ALA A 87 13.99 15.78 -11.12
N THR A 88 13.56 15.15 -12.22
CA THR A 88 13.58 15.77 -13.57
C THR A 88 12.30 16.55 -13.89
N PHE A 89 11.13 16.01 -13.54
CA PHE A 89 9.83 16.52 -13.98
C PHE A 89 8.96 17.05 -12.83
N GLY A 90 9.48 17.02 -11.59
CA GLY A 90 8.72 17.28 -10.39
C GLY A 90 7.91 16.05 -9.93
N PRO A 91 7.51 15.99 -8.65
CA PRO A 91 6.62 14.95 -8.15
C PRO A 91 5.30 14.94 -8.96
N SER A 92 4.85 13.75 -9.36
CA SER A 92 3.54 13.56 -9.98
C SER A 92 3.06 12.13 -9.81
N LEU A 93 1.77 11.95 -9.51
CA LEU A 93 1.16 10.63 -9.45
C LEU A 93 1.25 9.91 -10.81
N ALA A 94 1.21 10.65 -11.93
CA ALA A 94 1.37 10.07 -13.25
C ALA A 94 2.73 9.38 -13.44
N LEU A 95 3.80 10.06 -13.02
CA LEU A 95 5.16 9.54 -13.11
C LEU A 95 5.37 8.35 -12.17
N TRP A 96 4.76 8.38 -10.98
CA TRP A 96 4.75 7.25 -10.05
C TRP A 96 4.14 6.00 -10.68
N ARG A 97 2.97 6.15 -11.32
CA ARG A 97 2.25 5.03 -11.94
C ARG A 97 3.00 4.43 -13.14
N LEU A 98 3.97 5.12 -13.73
CA LEU A 98 4.88 4.52 -14.72
C LEU A 98 5.70 3.37 -14.13
N VAL A 99 6.02 3.42 -12.84
CA VAL A 99 6.71 2.32 -12.14
C VAL A 99 5.80 1.09 -12.04
N ALA A 100 4.53 1.29 -11.65
CA ALA A 100 3.50 0.23 -11.65
C ALA A 100 3.34 -0.41 -13.04
N LEU A 101 3.20 0.43 -14.06
CA LEU A 101 3.07 0.01 -15.46
C LEU A 101 4.30 -0.80 -15.90
N ALA A 102 5.51 -0.36 -15.54
CA ALA A 102 6.74 -1.06 -15.86
C ALA A 102 6.81 -2.43 -15.15
N ALA A 103 6.40 -2.52 -13.89
CA ALA A 103 6.37 -3.78 -13.15
C ALA A 103 5.37 -4.79 -13.75
N GLY A 104 4.15 -4.35 -14.08
CA GLY A 104 3.17 -5.24 -14.71
C GLY A 104 3.53 -5.60 -16.15
N GLY A 105 4.13 -4.67 -16.89
CA GLY A 105 4.76 -4.93 -18.19
C GLY A 105 5.86 -5.98 -18.09
N LEU A 106 6.69 -5.92 -17.04
CA LEU A 106 7.72 -6.92 -16.78
C LEU A 106 7.11 -8.31 -16.52
N VAL A 107 6.08 -8.41 -15.68
CA VAL A 107 5.35 -9.66 -15.43
C VAL A 107 4.82 -10.26 -16.73
N LEU A 108 4.13 -9.46 -17.55
CA LEU A 108 3.56 -9.90 -18.83
C LEU A 108 4.64 -10.36 -19.82
N VAL A 109 5.64 -9.51 -20.07
CA VAL A 109 6.68 -9.78 -21.06
C VAL A 109 7.55 -10.97 -20.64
N ALA A 110 7.97 -11.03 -19.37
CA ALA A 110 8.79 -12.12 -18.86
C ALA A 110 8.02 -13.45 -18.92
N SER A 111 6.74 -13.45 -18.53
CA SER A 111 5.87 -14.64 -18.60
C SER A 111 5.70 -15.15 -20.03
N TYR A 112 5.34 -14.25 -20.95
CA TYR A 112 5.19 -14.60 -22.37
C TYR A 112 6.50 -15.18 -22.91
N ARG A 113 7.64 -14.52 -22.65
CA ARG A 113 8.94 -14.92 -23.20
C ARG A 113 9.42 -16.26 -22.65
N ILE A 114 9.26 -16.53 -21.35
CA ILE A 114 9.69 -17.82 -20.78
C ILE A 114 8.80 -18.96 -21.28
N VAL A 115 7.48 -18.78 -21.31
CA VAL A 115 6.55 -19.79 -21.84
C VAL A 115 6.77 -20.01 -23.33
N HIS A 116 6.94 -18.95 -24.12
CA HIS A 116 7.24 -19.07 -25.55
C HIS A 116 8.50 -19.89 -25.80
N ARG A 117 9.53 -19.67 -24.98
CA ARG A 117 10.82 -20.36 -25.10
C ARG A 117 10.74 -21.85 -24.77
N VAL A 118 9.85 -22.26 -23.87
CA VAL A 118 9.81 -23.64 -23.35
C VAL A 118 8.64 -24.45 -23.91
N GLU A 119 7.46 -23.86 -24.00
CA GLU A 119 6.19 -24.51 -24.35
C GLU A 119 5.64 -24.06 -25.72
N GLY A 120 6.21 -23.02 -26.31
CA GLY A 120 5.88 -22.53 -27.66
C GLY A 120 4.89 -21.36 -27.70
N PRO A 121 4.59 -20.84 -28.91
CA PRO A 121 3.86 -19.58 -29.10
C PRO A 121 2.39 -19.65 -28.66
N THR A 122 1.70 -20.76 -28.89
CA THR A 122 0.30 -20.92 -28.49
C THR A 122 0.15 -20.86 -26.97
N ALA A 123 0.98 -21.58 -26.23
CA ALA A 123 0.99 -21.52 -24.77
C ALA A 123 1.30 -20.10 -24.26
N ALA A 124 2.25 -19.41 -24.89
CA ALA A 124 2.62 -18.05 -24.53
C ALA A 124 1.50 -17.05 -24.77
N LEU A 125 0.80 -17.16 -25.91
CA LEU A 125 -0.36 -16.34 -26.23
C LEU A 125 -1.48 -16.56 -25.20
N LEU A 126 -1.77 -17.81 -24.84
CA LEU A 126 -2.77 -18.13 -23.82
C LEU A 126 -2.38 -17.59 -22.44
N THR A 127 -1.12 -17.75 -22.01
CA THR A 127 -0.63 -17.15 -20.76
C THR A 127 -0.75 -15.63 -20.79
N GLY A 128 -0.33 -14.97 -21.87
CA GLY A 128 -0.43 -13.53 -22.01
C GLY A 128 -1.88 -13.03 -22.02
N ALA A 129 -2.77 -13.72 -22.72
CA ALA A 129 -4.19 -13.38 -22.75
C ALA A 129 -4.83 -13.49 -21.35
N LEU A 130 -4.49 -14.53 -20.57
CA LEU A 130 -4.96 -14.67 -19.19
C LEU A 130 -4.43 -13.58 -18.25
N LEU A 131 -3.23 -13.04 -18.51
CA LEU A 131 -2.65 -11.94 -17.72
C LEU A 131 -3.26 -10.58 -18.07
N VAL A 132 -3.50 -10.32 -19.36
CA VAL A 132 -4.13 -9.08 -19.82
C VAL A 132 -5.63 -9.05 -19.50
N LEU A 133 -6.29 -10.21 -19.58
CA LEU A 133 -7.67 -10.41 -19.15
C LEU A 133 -7.71 -11.01 -17.74
N ALA A 134 -6.83 -10.53 -16.86
CA ALA A 134 -6.83 -10.93 -15.46
C ALA A 134 -8.08 -10.36 -14.73
N PRO A 135 -8.47 -10.96 -13.59
CA PRO A 135 -9.57 -10.44 -12.78
C PRO A 135 -9.34 -8.98 -12.33
N PRO A 136 -10.41 -8.19 -12.11
CA PRO A 136 -10.30 -6.76 -11.82
C PRO A 136 -9.41 -6.45 -10.61
N PHE A 137 -9.50 -7.22 -9.51
CA PHE A 137 -8.64 -6.98 -8.35
C PHE A 137 -7.14 -7.01 -8.69
N TYR A 138 -6.71 -7.91 -9.58
CA TYR A 138 -5.31 -8.01 -10.00
C TYR A 138 -4.89 -6.80 -10.82
N ARG A 139 -5.77 -6.34 -11.71
CA ARG A 139 -5.53 -5.15 -12.55
C ARG A 139 -5.45 -3.89 -11.68
N GLU A 140 -6.40 -3.72 -10.75
CA GLU A 140 -6.37 -2.63 -9.76
C GLU A 140 -5.08 -2.63 -8.93
N ASN A 141 -4.69 -3.78 -8.37
CA ASN A 141 -3.43 -3.89 -7.63
C ASN A 141 -2.20 -3.60 -8.49
N GLY A 142 -2.23 -3.95 -9.78
CA GLY A 142 -1.15 -3.65 -10.73
C GLY A 142 -1.01 -2.18 -11.09
N ILE A 143 -2.04 -1.36 -10.79
CA ILE A 143 -2.00 0.08 -10.97
C ILE A 143 -1.53 0.75 -9.68
N VAL A 144 -1.91 0.24 -8.50
CA VAL A 144 -1.68 0.84 -7.17
C VAL A 144 -0.21 0.87 -6.71
N ALA A 145 0.71 0.15 -7.35
CA ALA A 145 2.16 0.20 -7.03
C ALA A 145 2.45 0.12 -5.52
N PHE A 146 2.23 -1.04 -4.91
CA PHE A 146 2.43 -1.18 -3.46
C PHE A 146 3.88 -1.46 -3.08
N GLY A 147 4.78 -1.70 -4.05
CA GLY A 147 6.13 -2.15 -3.76
C GLY A 147 6.15 -3.50 -3.07
N SER A 148 5.23 -4.40 -3.41
CA SER A 148 5.12 -5.69 -2.74
C SER A 148 4.67 -6.82 -3.67
N HIS A 149 3.45 -7.32 -3.47
CA HIS A 149 2.97 -8.60 -3.97
C HIS A 149 2.87 -8.65 -5.50
N PHE A 150 2.52 -7.54 -6.14
CA PHE A 150 2.37 -7.48 -7.59
C PHE A 150 3.73 -7.41 -8.27
N GLU A 151 4.57 -6.47 -7.83
CA GLU A 151 5.80 -6.10 -8.51
C GLU A 151 6.90 -7.14 -8.31
N VAL A 152 6.93 -7.78 -7.13
CA VAL A 152 7.88 -8.88 -6.87
C VAL A 152 7.68 -10.06 -7.82
N MET A 153 6.48 -10.25 -8.38
CA MET A 153 6.25 -11.32 -9.35
C MET A 153 7.09 -11.12 -10.61
N GLY A 154 7.40 -9.88 -10.99
CA GLY A 154 8.33 -9.61 -12.09
C GLY A 154 9.70 -10.24 -11.83
N LEU A 155 10.23 -10.09 -10.62
CA LEU A 155 11.51 -10.68 -10.21
C LEU A 155 11.44 -12.22 -10.10
N VAL A 156 10.36 -12.77 -9.54
CA VAL A 156 10.15 -14.22 -9.47
C VAL A 156 10.11 -14.86 -10.85
N ILE A 157 9.43 -14.23 -11.81
CA ILE A 157 9.33 -14.73 -13.19
C ILE A 157 10.66 -14.54 -13.92
N LEU A 158 11.38 -13.44 -13.69
CA LEU A 158 12.73 -13.24 -14.20
C LEU A 158 13.70 -14.34 -13.72
N ALA A 159 13.56 -14.83 -12.48
CA ALA A 159 14.37 -15.91 -11.94
C ALA A 159 14.21 -17.24 -12.72
N LEU A 160 13.10 -17.43 -13.46
CA LEU A 160 12.89 -18.60 -14.31
C LEU A 160 13.88 -18.66 -15.50
N PHE A 161 14.40 -17.53 -15.96
CA PHE A 161 15.38 -17.49 -17.06
C PHE A 161 16.75 -18.09 -16.67
N PRO A 162 17.43 -17.64 -15.60
CA PRO A 162 18.65 -18.27 -15.14
C PRO A 162 18.40 -19.68 -14.60
N TRP A 163 17.25 -19.97 -13.97
CA TRP A 163 16.88 -21.35 -13.62
C TRP A 163 16.84 -22.27 -14.85
N TRP A 164 16.17 -21.83 -15.92
CA TRP A 164 16.11 -22.57 -17.18
C TRP A 164 17.49 -22.72 -17.84
N GLY A 165 18.29 -21.64 -17.85
CA GLY A 165 19.66 -21.65 -18.36
C GLY A 165 20.55 -22.63 -17.59
N LEU A 166 20.39 -22.69 -16.27
CA LEU A 166 21.11 -23.59 -15.40
C LEU A 166 20.73 -25.05 -15.63
N LEU A 167 19.45 -25.36 -15.88
CA LEU A 167 19.00 -26.71 -16.23
C LEU A 167 19.55 -27.18 -17.58
N ARG A 168 19.57 -26.30 -18.59
CA ARG A 168 19.99 -26.66 -19.96
C ARG A 168 21.50 -26.65 -20.17
N TRP A 169 22.19 -25.67 -19.61
CA TRP A 169 23.59 -25.39 -19.93
C TRP A 169 24.52 -25.55 -18.75
N GLY A 170 23.98 -25.64 -17.51
CA GLY A 170 24.80 -25.83 -16.32
C GLY A 170 25.85 -24.74 -16.11
N ARG A 171 25.59 -23.49 -16.50
CA ARG A 171 26.57 -22.40 -16.39
C ARG A 171 26.60 -21.82 -14.98
N VAL A 172 27.80 -21.56 -14.47
CA VAL A 172 28.00 -20.90 -13.16
C VAL A 172 27.38 -19.50 -13.13
N ARG A 173 27.44 -18.75 -14.25
CA ARG A 173 26.78 -17.45 -14.37
C ARG A 173 25.27 -17.55 -14.13
N ASP A 174 24.62 -18.56 -14.71
CA ASP A 174 23.17 -18.73 -14.55
C ASP A 174 22.82 -19.16 -13.12
N ALA A 175 23.69 -19.93 -12.45
CA ALA A 175 23.57 -20.21 -11.01
C ALA A 175 23.67 -18.94 -10.14
N PHE A 176 24.68 -18.10 -10.39
CA PHE A 176 24.82 -16.82 -9.70
C PHE A 176 23.62 -15.90 -9.93
N LEU A 177 23.17 -15.75 -11.18
CA LEU A 177 22.02 -14.92 -11.51
C LEU A 177 20.72 -15.45 -10.89
N LEU A 178 20.54 -16.77 -10.81
CA LEU A 178 19.40 -17.36 -10.10
C LEU A 178 19.43 -16.96 -8.61
N GLY A 179 20.57 -17.13 -7.94
CA GLY A 179 20.75 -16.69 -6.56
C GLY A 179 20.45 -15.20 -6.39
N LEU A 180 21.05 -14.35 -7.23
CA LEU A 180 20.88 -12.90 -7.21
C LEU A 180 19.42 -12.49 -7.35
N THR A 181 18.73 -13.00 -8.36
CA THR A 181 17.31 -12.68 -8.59
C THR A 181 16.41 -13.17 -7.45
N LEU A 182 16.68 -14.33 -6.86
CA LEU A 182 15.95 -14.86 -5.71
C LEU A 182 16.21 -14.04 -4.43
N GLY A 183 17.45 -13.63 -4.19
CA GLY A 183 17.80 -12.77 -3.06
C GLY A 183 17.17 -11.38 -3.19
N LEU A 184 17.23 -10.78 -4.39
CA LEU A 184 16.57 -9.50 -4.69
C LEU A 184 15.05 -9.61 -4.56
N ALA A 185 14.44 -10.69 -5.06
CA ALA A 185 13.01 -10.91 -4.89
C ALA A 185 12.62 -11.02 -3.41
N LEU A 186 13.42 -11.73 -2.61
CA LEU A 186 13.17 -11.88 -1.18
C LEU A 186 13.31 -10.55 -0.43
N TRP A 187 14.33 -9.75 -0.74
CA TRP A 187 14.44 -8.39 -0.22
C TRP A 187 13.24 -7.52 -0.63
N PHE A 188 12.86 -7.57 -1.90
CA PHE A 188 11.76 -6.78 -2.45
C PHE A 188 10.44 -7.09 -1.73
N SER A 189 10.11 -8.38 -1.56
CA SER A 189 8.97 -8.80 -0.76
C SER A 189 9.15 -10.22 -0.24
N TYR A 190 8.86 -10.42 1.05
CA TYR A 190 8.84 -11.75 1.67
C TYR A 190 7.78 -12.68 1.05
N SER A 191 6.78 -12.13 0.35
CA SER A 191 5.81 -12.94 -0.40
C SER A 191 6.45 -13.78 -1.50
N SER A 192 7.69 -13.49 -1.91
CA SER A 192 8.45 -14.29 -2.89
C SER A 192 9.21 -15.48 -2.28
N ALA A 193 9.18 -15.66 -0.95
CA ALA A 193 9.96 -16.69 -0.27
C ALA A 193 9.69 -18.11 -0.77
N PHE A 194 8.50 -18.39 -1.33
CA PHE A 194 8.16 -19.67 -1.96
C PHE A 194 9.07 -20.03 -3.14
N ALA A 195 9.56 -19.03 -3.89
CA ALA A 195 10.32 -19.27 -5.11
C ALA A 195 11.69 -19.90 -4.83
N VAL A 196 12.30 -19.56 -3.68
CA VAL A 196 13.62 -20.06 -3.28
C VAL A 196 13.67 -21.60 -3.18
N PRO A 197 12.89 -22.25 -2.30
CA PRO A 197 12.92 -23.71 -2.17
C PRO A 197 12.45 -24.41 -3.45
N VAL A 198 11.53 -23.83 -4.22
CA VAL A 198 11.02 -24.48 -5.44
C VAL A 198 12.04 -24.43 -6.58
N LEU A 199 12.62 -23.27 -6.88
CA LEU A 199 13.57 -23.14 -7.99
C LEU A 199 14.92 -23.78 -7.68
N VAL A 200 15.45 -23.57 -6.47
CA VAL A 200 16.71 -24.19 -6.06
C VAL A 200 16.51 -25.68 -5.83
N GLY A 201 15.44 -26.09 -5.14
CA GLY A 201 15.13 -27.49 -4.88
C GLY A 201 14.91 -28.30 -6.15
N SER A 202 14.14 -27.78 -7.12
CA SER A 202 13.96 -28.46 -8.41
C SER A 202 15.27 -28.63 -9.19
N TRP A 203 16.16 -27.62 -9.15
CA TRP A 203 17.49 -27.74 -9.73
C TRP A 203 18.35 -28.80 -9.01
N CYS A 204 18.35 -28.81 -7.67
CA CYS A 204 19.08 -29.82 -6.89
C CYS A 204 18.58 -31.24 -7.18
N ILE A 205 17.25 -31.44 -7.22
CA ILE A 205 16.62 -32.71 -7.58
C ILE A 205 17.04 -33.13 -9.00
N TRP A 206 17.05 -32.20 -9.94
CA TRP A 206 17.49 -32.44 -11.32
C TRP A 206 18.97 -32.86 -11.43
N GLN A 207 19.87 -32.22 -10.67
CA GLN A 207 21.29 -32.59 -10.67
C GLN A 207 21.53 -33.95 -10.01
N GLY A 208 20.71 -34.33 -9.02
CA GLY A 208 20.88 -35.57 -8.25
C GLY A 208 22.30 -35.68 -7.68
N ARG A 209 22.96 -36.83 -7.89
CA ARG A 209 24.36 -37.05 -7.45
C ARG A 209 25.37 -36.10 -8.10
N GLY A 210 25.05 -35.51 -9.26
CA GLY A 210 25.89 -34.53 -9.94
C GLY A 210 26.09 -33.25 -9.11
N LEU A 211 25.24 -32.99 -8.12
CA LEU A 211 25.38 -31.86 -7.21
C LEU A 211 26.69 -31.92 -6.39
N PHE A 212 27.15 -33.12 -6.04
CA PHE A 212 28.37 -33.34 -5.25
C PHE A 212 29.66 -33.38 -6.09
N SER A 213 29.55 -33.26 -7.41
CA SER A 213 30.74 -33.07 -8.26
C SER A 213 31.36 -31.69 -8.02
N ARG A 214 32.64 -31.50 -8.35
CA ARG A 214 33.31 -30.19 -8.24
C ARG A 214 32.54 -29.06 -8.96
N SER A 215 31.97 -29.34 -10.13
CA SER A 215 31.17 -28.38 -10.89
C SER A 215 29.76 -28.18 -10.29
N GLY A 216 29.19 -29.20 -9.66
CA GLY A 216 27.95 -29.08 -8.88
C GLY A 216 28.12 -28.17 -7.66
N VAL A 217 29.17 -28.39 -6.87
CA VAL A 217 29.52 -27.58 -5.69
C VAL A 217 29.82 -26.14 -6.09
N ALA A 218 30.59 -25.91 -7.16
CA ALA A 218 30.86 -24.55 -7.65
C ALA A 218 29.58 -23.80 -8.06
N ARG A 219 28.61 -24.50 -8.67
CA ARG A 219 27.31 -23.90 -9.02
C ARG A 219 26.46 -23.63 -7.78
N LEU A 220 26.44 -24.53 -6.81
CA LEU A 220 25.73 -24.32 -5.54
C LEU A 220 26.32 -23.12 -4.80
N ALA A 221 27.65 -23.04 -4.70
CA ALA A 221 28.34 -21.89 -4.14
C ALA A 221 27.99 -20.60 -4.89
N ALA A 222 27.92 -20.63 -6.23
CA ALA A 222 27.51 -19.47 -7.01
C ALA A 222 26.05 -19.06 -6.75
N VAL A 223 25.10 -20.00 -6.59
CA VAL A 223 23.72 -19.68 -6.16
C VAL A 223 23.76 -18.99 -4.79
N LEU A 224 24.50 -19.55 -3.83
CA LEU A 224 24.60 -18.99 -2.48
C LEU A 224 25.20 -17.58 -2.48
N VAL A 225 26.32 -17.38 -3.19
CA VAL A 225 26.96 -16.06 -3.32
C VAL A 225 26.02 -15.07 -4.00
N GLY A 226 25.38 -15.46 -5.10
CA GLY A 226 24.38 -14.62 -5.77
C GLY A 226 23.25 -14.24 -4.82
N PHE A 227 22.71 -15.20 -4.07
CA PHE A 227 21.64 -14.96 -3.10
C PHE A 227 22.07 -13.99 -1.99
N VAL A 228 23.26 -14.21 -1.41
CA VAL A 228 23.84 -13.30 -0.41
C VAL A 228 23.96 -11.89 -0.97
N VAL A 229 24.46 -11.74 -2.20
CA VAL A 229 24.55 -10.43 -2.88
C VAL A 229 23.15 -9.82 -3.07
N GLY A 230 22.16 -10.62 -3.47
CA GLY A 230 20.79 -10.16 -3.68
C GLY A 230 20.08 -9.70 -2.40
N ILE A 231 20.43 -10.28 -1.24
CA ILE A 231 19.87 -9.85 0.06
C ILE A 231 20.68 -8.74 0.74
N ILE A 232 21.79 -8.25 0.17
CA ILE A 232 22.57 -7.14 0.76
C ILE A 232 21.68 -5.94 1.11
N PRO A 233 20.77 -5.48 0.22
CA PRO A 233 19.88 -4.36 0.55
C PRO A 233 19.02 -4.63 1.79
N LEU A 234 18.54 -5.86 1.98
CA LEU A 234 17.79 -6.26 3.17
C LEU A 234 18.65 -6.12 4.44
N LEU A 235 19.87 -6.65 4.40
CA LEU A 235 20.79 -6.60 5.54
C LEU A 235 21.15 -5.15 5.90
N TRP A 236 21.40 -4.32 4.88
CA TRP A 236 21.72 -2.91 5.07
C TRP A 236 20.55 -2.13 5.66
N THR A 237 19.34 -2.27 5.09
CA THR A 237 18.12 -1.66 5.63
C THR A 237 17.88 -2.06 7.08
N GLN A 238 17.98 -3.36 7.40
CA GLN A 238 17.74 -3.86 8.75
C GLN A 238 18.78 -3.32 9.74
N ALA A 239 20.05 -3.23 9.33
CA ALA A 239 21.11 -2.62 10.14
C ALA A 239 20.85 -1.13 10.38
N ALA A 240 20.46 -0.38 9.35
CA ALA A 240 20.18 1.06 9.45
C ALA A 240 18.96 1.34 10.35
N LEU A 241 17.88 0.58 10.21
CA LEU A 241 16.69 0.70 11.06
C LEU A 241 16.96 0.35 12.53
N ARG A 242 17.82 -0.65 12.79
CA ARG A 242 18.26 -0.98 14.16
C ARG A 242 19.16 0.09 14.75
N ALA A 243 20.10 0.63 13.96
CA ALA A 243 20.97 1.72 14.39
C ALA A 243 20.18 3.00 14.71
N ALA A 244 19.05 3.22 14.03
CA ALA A 244 18.13 4.31 14.32
C ALA A 244 17.18 4.04 15.52
N HIS A 245 17.32 2.90 16.21
CA HIS A 245 16.42 2.46 17.28
C HIS A 245 14.94 2.36 16.86
N ILE A 246 14.66 2.13 15.57
CA ILE A 246 13.29 1.95 15.07
C ILE A 246 12.82 0.51 15.26
N LEU A 247 13.74 -0.46 15.23
CA LEU A 247 13.45 -1.91 15.34
C LEU A 247 14.02 -2.55 16.62
N VAL A 248 13.98 -1.85 17.75
CA VAL A 248 14.62 -2.32 19.00
C VAL A 248 14.08 -3.68 19.43
N ASP A 249 12.76 -3.90 19.30
CA ASP A 249 12.09 -5.10 19.79
C ASP A 249 11.61 -6.06 18.69
N GLU A 250 11.79 -5.70 17.41
CA GLU A 250 11.34 -6.55 16.31
C GLU A 250 12.34 -7.67 15.99
N ALA A 251 11.83 -8.90 15.92
CA ALA A 251 12.59 -10.05 15.43
C ALA A 251 13.08 -9.80 13.98
N PRO A 252 14.29 -10.25 13.61
CA PRO A 252 14.70 -10.24 12.21
C PRO A 252 13.66 -10.95 11.34
N LEU A 253 13.28 -10.33 10.22
CA LEU A 253 12.24 -10.85 9.31
C LEU A 253 10.82 -10.89 9.93
N SER A 254 10.54 -10.06 10.93
CA SER A 254 9.18 -9.81 11.41
C SER A 254 8.29 -9.28 10.27
N VAL A 255 7.01 -9.65 10.30
CA VAL A 255 5.98 -9.01 9.47
C VAL A 255 4.94 -8.43 10.42
N TYR A 256 4.78 -7.11 10.39
CA TYR A 256 3.96 -6.36 11.34
C TYR A 256 4.29 -6.66 12.82
N GLY A 257 5.58 -6.67 13.17
CA GLY A 257 6.06 -6.95 14.53
C GLY A 257 5.88 -8.40 15.01
N ARG A 258 5.34 -9.30 14.19
CA ARG A 258 5.16 -10.72 14.52
C ARG A 258 6.27 -11.57 13.92
N SER A 259 6.80 -12.52 14.69
CA SER A 259 7.73 -13.50 14.15
C SER A 259 7.00 -14.45 13.17
N ALA A 260 7.76 -15.13 12.32
CA ALA A 260 7.19 -16.16 11.44
C ALA A 260 6.45 -17.25 12.24
N LEU A 261 6.97 -17.63 13.41
CA LEU A 261 6.31 -18.61 14.28
C LEU A 261 5.00 -18.06 14.83
N ASP A 262 4.98 -16.80 15.26
CA ASP A 262 3.76 -16.15 15.76
C ASP A 262 2.71 -16.02 14.65
N LEU A 263 3.12 -15.79 13.41
CA LEU A 263 2.18 -15.74 12.28
C LEU A 263 1.60 -17.12 11.99
N MET A 264 2.40 -18.19 12.07
CA MET A 264 1.95 -19.56 11.83
C MET A 264 1.05 -20.08 12.96
N ALA A 265 1.49 -19.95 14.21
CA ALA A 265 0.88 -20.55 15.39
C ALA A 265 -0.06 -19.62 16.17
N GLY A 266 0.13 -18.30 16.04
CA GLY A 266 -0.69 -17.31 16.73
C GLY A 266 -2.02 -17.06 16.02
N PRO A 267 -2.92 -16.29 16.66
CA PRO A 267 -4.21 -15.96 16.09
C PRO A 267 -4.05 -15.28 14.73
N PRO A 268 -4.90 -15.64 13.76
CA PRO A 268 -6.12 -16.43 13.92
C PRO A 268 -5.88 -17.94 13.75
N SER A 269 -6.86 -18.75 14.13
CA SER A 269 -6.82 -20.19 13.92
C SER A 269 -6.71 -20.54 12.42
N LEU A 270 -6.21 -21.75 12.11
CA LEU A 270 -6.12 -22.22 10.72
C LEU A 270 -7.49 -22.23 10.02
N THR A 271 -8.56 -22.50 10.76
CA THR A 271 -9.95 -22.46 10.26
C THR A 271 -10.33 -21.06 9.80
N GLU A 272 -10.01 -20.03 10.57
CA GLU A 272 -10.27 -18.62 10.21
C GLU A 272 -9.40 -18.16 9.03
N LYS A 273 -8.12 -18.59 8.98
CA LYS A 273 -7.26 -18.36 7.80
C LYS A 273 -7.85 -19.01 6.56
N PHE A 274 -8.37 -20.23 6.69
CA PHE A 274 -9.04 -20.93 5.60
C PHE A 274 -10.30 -20.20 5.16
N GLN A 275 -11.15 -19.75 6.09
CA GLN A 275 -12.33 -18.93 5.80
C GLN A 275 -11.99 -17.61 5.09
N THR A 276 -10.81 -17.04 5.32
CA THR A 276 -10.33 -15.87 4.57
C THR A 276 -10.07 -16.20 3.09
N LEU A 277 -9.66 -17.44 2.79
CA LEU A 277 -9.42 -17.91 1.43
C LEU A 277 -10.70 -18.43 0.74
N VAL A 278 -11.60 -19.08 1.49
CA VAL A 278 -12.82 -19.69 0.94
C VAL A 278 -14.10 -18.89 1.17
N GLY A 279 -14.01 -17.76 1.86
CA GLY A 279 -15.14 -16.92 2.24
C GLY A 279 -15.89 -16.38 1.01
N PRO A 280 -17.23 -16.46 0.97
CA PRO A 280 -18.03 -15.96 -0.14
C PRO A 280 -17.74 -14.49 -0.50
N SER A 281 -17.45 -13.66 0.50
CA SER A 281 -17.13 -12.23 0.31
C SER A 281 -15.83 -12.00 -0.45
N TYR A 282 -14.77 -12.77 -0.15
CA TYR A 282 -13.49 -12.71 -0.87
C TYR A 282 -13.66 -13.19 -2.30
N TRP A 283 -14.37 -14.31 -2.51
CA TRP A 283 -14.64 -14.83 -3.83
C TRP A 283 -15.48 -13.89 -4.68
N ALA A 284 -16.58 -13.33 -4.14
CA ALA A 284 -17.38 -12.33 -4.86
C ALA A 284 -16.53 -11.12 -5.29
N SER A 285 -15.63 -10.68 -4.42
CA SER A 285 -14.77 -9.51 -4.68
C SER A 285 -13.66 -9.77 -5.71
N ILE A 286 -13.32 -11.03 -5.99
CA ILE A 286 -12.37 -11.39 -7.05
C ILE A 286 -12.94 -11.09 -8.45
N PHE A 287 -14.26 -11.19 -8.66
CA PHE A 287 -14.84 -11.19 -10.01
C PHE A 287 -15.26 -9.82 -10.52
N HIS A 288 -15.91 -9.02 -9.67
CA HIS A 288 -16.21 -7.61 -9.91
C HIS A 288 -17.07 -7.10 -8.76
N PRO A 289 -16.96 -5.83 -8.33
CA PRO A 289 -17.99 -5.19 -7.52
C PRO A 289 -19.38 -5.12 -8.19
N ALA A 290 -19.50 -5.47 -9.48
CA ALA A 290 -20.76 -5.43 -10.22
C ALA A 290 -21.53 -6.75 -10.19
N ILE A 291 -20.93 -7.86 -9.75
CA ILE A 291 -21.67 -9.08 -9.48
C ILE A 291 -22.30 -8.93 -8.10
N PRO A 292 -23.64 -8.91 -7.98
CA PRO A 292 -24.30 -8.75 -6.68
C PRO A 292 -23.85 -9.86 -5.71
N ALA A 293 -23.58 -9.55 -4.44
CA ALA A 293 -23.23 -10.55 -3.43
C ALA A 293 -24.34 -11.57 -3.24
N GLU A 294 -25.57 -11.13 -3.50
CA GLU A 294 -26.78 -11.96 -3.58
C GLU A 294 -26.58 -13.16 -4.54
N SER A 295 -25.64 -13.08 -5.49
CA SER A 295 -25.35 -14.11 -6.49
C SER A 295 -23.87 -14.52 -6.47
N PRO A 296 -23.46 -15.38 -5.52
CA PRO A 296 -22.07 -15.87 -5.42
C PRO A 296 -21.70 -16.86 -6.54
N TRP A 297 -22.67 -17.32 -7.34
CA TRP A 297 -22.48 -18.42 -8.29
C TRP A 297 -21.39 -18.20 -9.35
N PRO A 298 -21.23 -17.02 -9.97
CA PRO A 298 -20.12 -16.79 -10.91
C PRO A 298 -18.75 -16.99 -10.24
N ALA A 299 -18.63 -16.54 -8.99
CA ALA A 299 -17.41 -16.65 -8.22
C ALA A 299 -17.10 -18.10 -7.85
N VAL A 300 -18.11 -18.84 -7.41
CA VAL A 300 -18.01 -20.27 -7.12
C VAL A 300 -17.63 -21.05 -8.38
N LEU A 301 -18.28 -20.79 -9.52
CA LEU A 301 -17.99 -21.49 -10.78
C LEU A 301 -16.55 -21.26 -11.25
N TYR A 302 -16.03 -20.04 -11.13
CA TYR A 302 -14.65 -19.77 -11.48
C TYR A 302 -13.67 -20.40 -10.48
N ALA A 303 -13.94 -20.35 -9.18
CA ALA A 303 -13.12 -21.02 -8.18
C ALA A 303 -13.04 -22.54 -8.45
N LEU A 304 -14.18 -23.15 -8.77
CA LEU A 304 -14.25 -24.55 -9.20
C LEU A 304 -13.48 -24.80 -10.49
N ALA A 305 -13.53 -23.88 -11.47
CA ALA A 305 -12.75 -23.99 -12.70
C ALA A 305 -11.24 -23.88 -12.44
N GLN A 306 -10.81 -22.96 -11.57
CA GLN A 306 -9.41 -22.87 -11.15
C GLN A 306 -8.93 -24.13 -10.42
N LEU A 307 -9.76 -24.65 -9.50
CA LEU A 307 -9.46 -25.88 -8.77
C LEU A 307 -9.38 -27.08 -9.72
N ALA A 308 -10.33 -27.23 -10.65
CA ALA A 308 -10.31 -28.27 -11.66
C ALA A 308 -9.06 -28.17 -12.53
N LEU A 309 -8.70 -26.96 -12.97
CA LEU A 309 -7.47 -26.73 -13.73
C LEU A 309 -6.24 -27.10 -12.91
N LEU A 310 -6.17 -26.72 -11.63
CA LEU A 310 -5.06 -27.04 -10.75
C LEU A 310 -4.90 -28.56 -10.57
N VAL A 311 -6.00 -29.29 -10.34
CA VAL A 311 -5.98 -30.76 -10.23
C VAL A 311 -5.46 -31.40 -11.51
N VAL A 312 -5.94 -30.95 -12.68
CA VAL A 312 -5.45 -31.43 -13.97
C VAL A 312 -3.97 -31.06 -14.17
N ALA A 313 -3.57 -29.84 -13.81
CA ALA A 313 -2.21 -29.35 -13.92
C ALA A 313 -1.26 -30.18 -13.06
N VAL A 314 -1.62 -30.50 -11.81
CA VAL A 314 -0.84 -31.37 -10.92
C VAL A 314 -0.69 -32.77 -11.50
N ARG A 315 -1.78 -33.36 -12.03
CA ARG A 315 -1.75 -34.69 -12.64
C ARG A 315 -0.84 -34.73 -13.88
N VAL A 316 -0.94 -33.72 -14.74
CA VAL A 316 -0.09 -33.59 -15.93
C VAL A 316 1.36 -33.33 -15.52
N SER A 317 1.58 -32.44 -14.55
CA SER A 317 2.89 -32.11 -13.98
C SER A 317 3.58 -33.34 -13.44
N TRP A 318 2.87 -34.21 -12.71
CA TRP A 318 3.47 -35.44 -12.19
C TRP A 318 3.99 -36.36 -13.29
N ARG A 319 3.23 -36.50 -14.39
CA ARG A 319 3.64 -37.29 -15.56
C ARG A 319 4.85 -36.64 -16.26
N LEU A 320 4.82 -35.32 -16.44
CA LEU A 320 5.91 -34.58 -17.05
C LEU A 320 7.18 -34.63 -16.21
N PHE A 321 7.07 -34.51 -14.89
CA PHE A 321 8.20 -34.64 -13.97
C PHE A 321 8.85 -36.02 -14.07
N ARG A 322 8.06 -37.10 -14.07
CA ARG A 322 8.58 -38.46 -14.25
C ARG A 322 9.28 -38.63 -15.60
N SER A 323 8.69 -38.12 -16.68
CA SER A 323 9.31 -38.13 -18.01
C SER A 323 10.59 -37.28 -18.04
N ALA A 324 10.59 -36.09 -17.41
CA ALA A 324 11.76 -35.23 -17.33
C ALA A 324 12.94 -35.95 -16.66
N VAL A 325 12.69 -36.57 -15.51
CA VAL A 325 13.72 -37.30 -14.74
C VAL A 325 14.20 -38.54 -15.50
N GLY A 326 13.29 -39.30 -16.11
CA GLY A 326 13.64 -40.52 -16.86
C GLY A 326 14.37 -40.25 -18.18
N GLU A 327 13.92 -39.27 -18.95
CA GLU A 327 14.42 -38.96 -20.30
C GLU A 327 15.45 -37.82 -20.33
N ARG A 328 15.71 -37.18 -19.17
CA ARG A 328 16.54 -35.97 -19.05
C ARG A 328 16.12 -34.85 -20.00
N LYS A 329 14.82 -34.61 -20.12
CA LYS A 329 14.23 -33.48 -20.87
C LYS A 329 13.88 -32.31 -19.93
N PRO A 330 14.74 -31.28 -19.81
CA PRO A 330 14.50 -30.19 -18.87
C PRO A 330 13.22 -29.41 -19.21
N GLU A 331 12.81 -29.33 -20.47
CA GLU A 331 11.58 -28.65 -20.90
C GLU A 331 10.32 -29.19 -20.20
N HIS A 332 10.32 -30.45 -19.80
CA HIS A 332 9.20 -31.06 -19.09
C HIS A 332 9.12 -30.63 -17.62
N LEU A 333 10.11 -29.89 -17.09
CA LEU A 333 10.11 -29.42 -15.69
C LEU A 333 9.38 -28.08 -15.47
N LEU A 334 9.16 -27.27 -16.50
CA LEU A 334 8.58 -25.92 -16.31
C LEU A 334 7.21 -26.00 -15.64
N LEU A 335 6.25 -26.73 -16.21
CA LEU A 335 4.91 -26.86 -15.64
C LEU A 335 4.91 -27.46 -14.21
N PRO A 336 5.65 -28.55 -13.90
CA PRO A 336 5.80 -29.03 -12.53
C PRO A 336 6.32 -28.00 -11.53
N VAL A 337 7.33 -27.23 -11.92
CA VAL A 337 7.93 -26.19 -11.07
C VAL A 337 6.94 -25.05 -10.82
N LEU A 338 6.21 -24.61 -11.84
CA LEU A 338 5.17 -23.58 -11.70
C LEU A 338 4.02 -24.05 -10.80
N CYS A 339 3.56 -25.30 -10.95
CA CYS A 339 2.57 -25.89 -10.05
C CYS A 339 3.08 -25.94 -8.60
N ALA A 340 4.34 -26.33 -8.38
CA ALA A 340 4.95 -26.34 -7.06
C ALA A 340 5.05 -24.93 -6.45
N CYS A 341 5.41 -23.92 -7.25
CA CYS A 341 5.37 -22.52 -6.84
C CYS A 341 3.97 -22.09 -6.40
N LEU A 342 2.95 -22.37 -7.21
CA LEU A 342 1.55 -22.02 -6.92
C LEU A 342 1.07 -22.71 -5.64
N ILE A 343 1.30 -24.02 -5.50
CA ILE A 343 0.89 -24.78 -4.31
C ILE A 343 1.61 -24.25 -3.07
N LEU A 344 2.93 -24.06 -3.12
CA LEU A 344 3.68 -23.56 -1.98
C LEU A 344 3.25 -22.14 -1.61
N TYR A 345 2.99 -21.27 -2.59
CA TYR A 345 2.45 -19.94 -2.33
C TYR A 345 1.10 -20.02 -1.62
N LEU A 346 0.16 -20.86 -2.09
CA LEU A 346 -1.15 -21.04 -1.45
C LEU A 346 -1.02 -21.57 -0.02
N VAL A 347 -0.08 -22.49 0.23
CA VAL A 347 0.22 -22.98 1.58
C VAL A 347 0.76 -21.87 2.46
N LEU A 348 1.76 -21.10 1.99
CA LEU A 348 2.31 -19.99 2.76
C LEU A 348 1.27 -18.90 2.98
N PHE A 349 0.45 -18.57 1.99
CA PHE A 349 -0.69 -17.68 2.15
C PHE A 349 -1.59 -18.19 3.28
N LEU A 350 -1.98 -19.47 3.27
CA LEU A 350 -2.83 -20.03 4.32
C LEU A 350 -2.17 -19.99 5.71
N LEU A 351 -0.85 -20.16 5.78
CA LEU A 351 -0.11 -20.14 7.04
C LEU A 351 0.13 -18.72 7.57
N PHE A 352 0.34 -17.76 6.68
CA PHE A 352 0.78 -16.39 6.99
C PHE A 352 -0.27 -15.31 6.68
N ALA A 353 -1.49 -15.68 6.27
CA ALA A 353 -2.56 -14.74 5.95
C ALA A 353 -2.78 -13.80 7.14
N PRO A 354 -2.68 -12.48 6.94
CA PRO A 354 -2.96 -11.53 8.01
C PRO A 354 -4.44 -11.59 8.36
N TYR A 355 -4.73 -11.94 9.61
CA TYR A 355 -6.08 -11.82 10.14
C TYR A 355 -6.48 -10.36 10.18
N ARG A 356 -7.70 -10.07 9.71
CA ARG A 356 -8.32 -8.75 9.85
C ARG A 356 -9.42 -8.72 10.91
N GLY A 357 -9.45 -9.69 11.81
CA GLY A 357 -10.47 -9.82 12.86
C GLY A 357 -11.57 -10.84 12.52
N PRO A 358 -12.47 -11.11 13.48
CA PRO A 358 -13.52 -12.12 13.37
C PRO A 358 -14.65 -11.75 12.40
N MET A 359 -14.73 -10.49 11.96
CA MET A 359 -15.68 -10.08 10.94
C MET A 359 -15.05 -10.16 9.55
N PRO A 360 -15.63 -10.92 8.60
CA PRO A 360 -15.33 -10.69 7.20
C PRO A 360 -15.63 -9.21 6.88
N PRO A 361 -14.74 -8.48 6.19
CA PRO A 361 -15.00 -7.09 5.86
C PRO A 361 -16.36 -6.96 5.18
N ALA A 362 -17.09 -5.89 5.50
CA ALA A 362 -18.34 -5.56 4.83
C ALA A 362 -18.10 -5.59 3.31
N TRP A 363 -18.95 -6.32 2.60
CA TRP A 363 -18.83 -6.49 1.16
C TRP A 363 -19.16 -5.17 0.44
N PRO A 364 -18.48 -4.81 -0.67
CA PRO A 364 -17.38 -5.52 -1.34
C PRO A 364 -16.01 -5.36 -0.68
N VAL A 365 -15.18 -6.41 -0.73
CA VAL A 365 -13.78 -6.34 -0.28
C VAL A 365 -13.01 -5.48 -1.28
N PRO A 366 -12.36 -4.38 -0.86
CA PRO A 366 -11.58 -3.56 -1.78
C PRO A 366 -10.41 -4.37 -2.36
N ALA A 367 -9.99 -4.08 -3.59
CA ALA A 367 -8.89 -4.82 -4.23
C ALA A 367 -7.61 -4.84 -3.39
N ASN A 368 -7.35 -3.78 -2.62
CA ASN A 368 -6.25 -3.73 -1.64
C ASN A 368 -6.34 -4.86 -0.59
N GLY A 369 -7.55 -5.24 -0.17
CA GLY A 369 -7.78 -6.40 0.70
C GLY A 369 -7.44 -7.74 0.06
N LEU A 370 -7.39 -7.80 -1.27
CA LEU A 370 -7.07 -9.00 -2.05
C LEU A 370 -5.61 -9.04 -2.53
N ARG A 371 -4.77 -8.07 -2.13
CA ARG A 371 -3.37 -7.98 -2.58
C ARG A 371 -2.54 -9.23 -2.34
N TYR A 372 -2.85 -9.98 -1.27
CA TYR A 372 -2.17 -11.23 -0.95
C TYR A 372 -2.54 -12.38 -1.91
N LEU A 373 -3.60 -12.25 -2.72
CA LEU A 373 -3.92 -13.22 -3.78
C LEU A 373 -3.25 -12.87 -5.11
N VAL A 374 -2.67 -11.67 -5.24
CA VAL A 374 -2.07 -11.20 -6.50
C VAL A 374 -1.05 -12.18 -7.09
N PRO A 375 -0.10 -12.78 -6.32
CA PRO A 375 0.85 -13.74 -6.88
C PRO A 375 0.21 -15.00 -7.49
N THR A 376 -1.01 -15.35 -7.07
CA THR A 376 -1.71 -16.53 -7.60
C THR A 376 -2.08 -16.35 -9.07
N VAL A 377 -2.38 -15.13 -9.51
CA VAL A 377 -2.83 -14.85 -10.89
C VAL A 377 -1.75 -15.14 -11.93
N PRO A 378 -0.53 -14.58 -11.86
CA PRO A 378 0.51 -14.90 -12.83
C PRO A 378 0.99 -16.34 -12.71
N LEU A 379 1.07 -16.92 -11.51
CA LEU A 379 1.40 -18.33 -11.34
C LEU A 379 0.33 -19.24 -11.98
N PHE A 380 -0.94 -18.92 -11.81
CA PHE A 380 -2.03 -19.63 -12.44
C PHE A 380 -2.00 -19.48 -13.96
N ALA A 381 -1.78 -18.28 -14.50
CA ALA A 381 -1.66 -18.05 -15.94
C ALA A 381 -0.46 -18.80 -16.56
N LEU A 382 0.66 -18.88 -15.84
CA LEU A 382 1.85 -19.65 -16.21
C LEU A 382 1.60 -21.16 -16.20
N CYS A 383 0.72 -21.68 -15.33
CA CYS A 383 0.30 -23.07 -15.34
C CYS A 383 -0.76 -23.36 -16.43
N ALA A 384 -1.75 -22.48 -16.55
CA ALA A 384 -2.92 -22.65 -17.39
C ALA A 384 -2.59 -22.57 -18.89
N GLY A 385 -1.77 -21.61 -19.32
CA GLY A 385 -1.42 -21.45 -20.74
C GLY A 385 -0.80 -22.72 -21.36
N PRO A 386 0.29 -23.27 -20.80
CA PRO A 386 0.87 -24.54 -21.25
C PRO A 386 -0.10 -25.71 -21.19
N LEU A 387 -0.90 -25.81 -20.11
CA LEU A 387 -1.86 -26.90 -19.97
C LEU A 387 -2.97 -26.84 -21.03
N LEU A 388 -3.59 -25.68 -21.22
CA LEU A 388 -4.63 -25.46 -22.23
C LEU A 388 -4.10 -25.71 -23.64
N SER A 389 -2.88 -25.23 -23.94
CA SER A 389 -2.23 -25.50 -25.23
C SER A 389 -2.05 -26.99 -25.48
N ARG A 390 -1.63 -27.77 -24.47
CA ARG A 390 -1.45 -29.23 -24.58
C ARG A 390 -2.78 -29.97 -24.70
N LEU A 391 -3.80 -29.56 -23.95
CA LEU A 391 -5.14 -30.14 -24.04
C LEU A 391 -5.78 -29.88 -25.41
N TYR A 392 -5.61 -28.66 -25.94
CA TYR A 392 -6.06 -28.29 -27.27
C TYR A 392 -5.36 -29.14 -28.35
N ALA A 393 -4.03 -29.27 -28.29
CA ALA A 393 -3.25 -30.07 -29.23
C ALA A 393 -3.58 -31.57 -29.17
N ALA A 394 -4.15 -32.07 -28.07
CA ALA A 394 -4.53 -33.48 -27.92
C ALA A 394 -5.82 -33.85 -28.67
N GLY A 395 -6.62 -32.87 -29.14
CA GLY A 395 -7.84 -33.09 -29.92
C GLY A 395 -9.02 -33.72 -29.17
N GLY A 396 -10.15 -33.87 -29.86
CA GLY A 396 -11.36 -34.54 -29.37
C GLY A 396 -12.01 -33.85 -28.15
N ILE A 397 -12.50 -34.64 -27.19
CA ILE A 397 -13.11 -34.12 -25.93
C ILE A 397 -12.19 -33.17 -25.17
N ARG A 398 -10.86 -33.38 -25.23
CA ARG A 398 -9.90 -32.53 -24.52
C ARG A 398 -9.81 -31.13 -25.11
N GLN A 399 -10.03 -30.98 -26.41
CA GLN A 399 -10.11 -29.68 -27.07
C GLN A 399 -11.36 -28.93 -26.61
N GLY A 400 -12.51 -29.61 -26.51
CA GLY A 400 -13.74 -29.04 -25.94
C GLY A 400 -13.56 -28.61 -24.48
N LEU A 401 -12.90 -29.43 -23.66
CA LEU A 401 -12.56 -29.09 -22.28
C LEU A 401 -11.61 -27.88 -22.20
N ALA A 402 -10.59 -27.83 -23.05
CA ALA A 402 -9.66 -26.70 -23.12
C ALA A 402 -10.39 -25.40 -23.52
N ALA A 403 -11.27 -25.47 -24.51
CA ALA A 403 -12.09 -24.34 -24.93
C ALA A 403 -13.02 -23.87 -23.82
N LEU A 404 -13.69 -24.79 -23.12
CA LEU A 404 -14.56 -24.47 -21.99
C LEU A 404 -13.80 -23.82 -20.83
N LEU A 405 -12.70 -24.43 -20.37
CA LEU A 405 -11.89 -23.89 -19.29
C LEU A 405 -11.28 -22.54 -19.67
N GLY A 406 -10.75 -22.43 -20.88
CA GLY A 406 -10.22 -21.17 -21.41
C GLY A 406 -11.31 -20.08 -21.46
N ALA A 407 -12.49 -20.42 -21.95
CA ALA A 407 -13.63 -19.50 -21.99
C ALA A 407 -14.00 -19.04 -20.58
N VAL A 408 -14.19 -19.93 -19.60
CA VAL A 408 -14.55 -19.55 -18.23
C VAL A 408 -13.50 -18.61 -17.61
N LEU A 409 -12.22 -18.91 -17.80
CA LEU A 409 -11.14 -18.12 -17.23
C LEU A 409 -11.04 -16.73 -17.86
N LEU A 410 -11.15 -16.64 -19.19
CA LEU A 410 -11.07 -15.38 -19.94
C LEU A 410 -12.34 -14.54 -19.79
N THR A 411 -13.51 -15.17 -19.69
CA THR A 411 -14.82 -14.50 -19.63
C THR A 411 -14.91 -13.54 -18.44
N THR A 412 -14.33 -13.90 -17.29
CA THR A 412 -14.38 -13.04 -16.10
C THR A 412 -13.59 -11.74 -16.28
N GLY A 413 -12.35 -11.82 -16.72
CA GLY A 413 -11.55 -10.63 -17.03
C GLY A 413 -12.04 -9.88 -18.27
N PHE A 414 -12.68 -10.58 -19.23
CA PHE A 414 -13.31 -9.95 -20.38
C PHE A 414 -14.53 -9.11 -20.00
N PHE A 415 -15.46 -9.65 -19.20
CA PHE A 415 -16.59 -8.88 -18.70
C PHE A 415 -16.14 -7.74 -17.79
N ALA A 416 -15.08 -7.94 -17.00
CA ALA A 416 -14.49 -6.87 -16.24
C ALA A 416 -13.89 -5.79 -17.15
N ALA A 417 -13.16 -6.16 -18.20
CA ALA A 417 -12.64 -5.24 -19.19
C ALA A 417 -13.76 -4.46 -19.92
N LEU A 418 -14.83 -5.14 -20.34
CA LEU A 418 -16.02 -4.49 -20.91
C LEU A 418 -16.73 -3.59 -19.90
N GLY A 419 -16.81 -4.02 -18.65
CA GLY A 419 -17.30 -3.24 -17.53
C GLY A 419 -16.51 -1.95 -17.36
N ASP A 420 -15.18 -1.99 -17.47
CA ASP A 420 -14.32 -0.80 -17.42
C ASP A 420 -14.64 0.18 -18.55
N PHE A 421 -14.98 -0.31 -19.76
CA PHE A 421 -15.40 0.55 -20.87
C PHE A 421 -16.81 1.13 -20.68
N GLY A 422 -17.72 0.37 -20.07
CA GLY A 422 -19.11 0.76 -19.85
C GLY A 422 -19.33 1.60 -18.58
N GLN A 423 -18.46 1.47 -17.59
CA GLN A 423 -18.49 2.24 -16.36
C GLN A 423 -17.73 3.56 -16.55
N THR A 424 -18.44 4.58 -17.03
CA THR A 424 -18.09 6.00 -16.79
C THR A 424 -18.14 6.37 -15.29
N LYS A 425 -18.49 5.41 -14.42
CA LYS A 425 -18.65 5.53 -12.97
C LYS A 425 -18.16 4.26 -12.25
N LEU A 426 -16.88 3.90 -12.39
CA LEU A 426 -16.24 2.98 -11.44
C LEU A 426 -16.21 3.69 -10.07
N SER A 427 -17.28 3.50 -9.30
CA SER A 427 -17.62 4.18 -8.04
C SER A 427 -17.12 5.63 -7.93
N SER A 428 -17.97 6.58 -8.28
CA SER A 428 -17.83 7.98 -7.89
C SER A 428 -18.05 8.20 -6.38
N ALA A 429 -17.73 7.23 -5.52
CA ALA A 429 -17.38 7.54 -4.15
C ALA A 429 -15.90 7.96 -4.22
N PRO A 430 -15.59 9.27 -4.08
CA PRO A 430 -14.22 9.73 -4.10
C PRO A 430 -13.55 9.19 -2.83
N LEU A 431 -13.02 7.97 -2.90
CA LEU A 431 -11.92 7.54 -2.04
C LEU A 431 -10.63 8.09 -2.64
N PHE A 432 -10.59 9.39 -2.87
CA PHE A 432 -9.35 10.13 -2.83
C PHE A 432 -8.94 10.11 -1.36
N GLN A 433 -8.23 9.07 -0.95
CA GLN A 433 -7.47 9.18 0.28
C GLN A 433 -6.42 10.28 0.06
N ALA A 434 -6.32 11.20 1.02
CA ALA A 434 -5.26 12.20 0.98
C ALA A 434 -3.92 11.48 0.79
N ALA A 435 -3.11 12.00 -0.13
CA ALA A 435 -1.68 11.73 -0.17
C ALA A 435 -1.13 11.85 1.24
N VAL A 436 -0.89 10.69 1.86
CA VAL A 436 -0.42 10.45 3.22
C VAL A 436 -0.73 11.54 4.25
N ASP A 437 -1.55 11.21 5.24
CA ASP A 437 -1.50 11.94 6.52
C ASP A 437 -0.04 12.02 7.00
N TYR A 438 0.48 13.25 7.05
CA TYR A 438 1.80 13.62 7.55
C TYR A 438 2.14 12.94 8.89
N GLU A 439 1.14 12.79 9.78
CA GLU A 439 1.30 12.09 11.06
C GLU A 439 1.47 10.57 10.88
N THR A 440 0.99 10.00 9.77
CA THR A 440 1.14 8.57 9.49
C THR A 440 2.52 8.25 8.92
N VAL A 441 3.11 9.10 8.07
CA VAL A 441 4.51 8.94 7.61
C VAL A 441 5.49 9.22 8.74
N LEU A 442 5.33 10.34 9.46
CA LEU A 442 6.27 10.78 10.51
C LEU A 442 5.97 10.20 11.90
N GLY A 443 4.75 9.76 12.18
CA GLY A 443 4.41 9.11 13.45
C GLY A 443 4.74 7.61 13.45
N ARG A 444 4.84 6.97 12.28
CA ARG A 444 5.32 5.58 12.15
C ARG A 444 6.83 5.48 12.01
N THR A 445 7.46 6.47 11.38
CA THR A 445 8.92 6.59 11.41
C THR A 445 9.27 7.31 12.71
N GLN A 446 9.76 6.59 13.72
CA GLN A 446 10.40 7.26 14.86
C GLN A 446 11.62 8.01 14.31
N PHE A 447 11.42 9.25 13.86
CA PHE A 447 12.52 10.15 13.55
C PHE A 447 13.28 10.29 14.86
N SER A 448 14.47 9.68 14.91
CA SER A 448 15.49 10.12 15.85
C SER A 448 15.71 11.58 15.48
N PHE A 449 15.11 12.48 16.27
CA PHE A 449 15.16 13.91 16.05
C PHE A 449 16.61 14.33 15.77
N PRO A 450 16.85 15.30 14.86
CA PRO A 450 18.17 15.94 14.81
C PRO A 450 18.59 16.30 16.23
N LEU A 451 19.84 15.99 16.58
CA LEU A 451 20.34 16.23 17.93
C LEU A 451 20.11 17.70 18.27
N PRO A 452 19.75 18.07 19.52
CA PRO A 452 19.44 19.47 19.88
C PRO A 452 20.49 20.50 19.44
N GLY A 453 21.75 20.09 19.25
CA GLY A 453 22.84 20.94 18.75
C GLY A 453 22.86 21.19 17.23
N GLU A 454 22.07 20.47 16.43
CA GLU A 454 21.95 20.65 14.97
C GLU A 454 20.79 21.59 14.59
N LEU A 455 19.93 21.95 15.55
CA LEU A 455 18.75 22.79 15.39
C LEU A 455 19.03 24.23 15.84
N GLU A 456 20.01 24.91 15.22
CA GLU A 456 20.19 26.33 15.49
C GLU A 456 19.06 27.15 14.85
N LEU A 457 18.34 27.91 15.68
CA LEU A 457 17.19 28.78 15.36
C LEU A 457 17.43 29.74 14.18
N ASN A 458 18.70 30.06 13.88
CA ASN A 458 19.07 31.05 12.86
C ASN A 458 18.81 30.58 11.42
N GLN A 459 18.67 29.26 11.17
CA GLN A 459 18.41 28.76 9.81
C GLN A 459 16.94 28.83 9.38
N VAL A 460 16.02 29.14 10.31
CA VAL A 460 14.55 29.17 10.04
C VAL A 460 14.09 30.53 9.53
N ALA A 461 14.80 31.59 9.92
CA ALA A 461 14.47 32.96 9.52
C ALA A 461 14.89 33.27 8.08
N GLU A 462 15.92 32.58 7.57
CA GLU A 462 16.39 32.75 6.20
C GLU A 462 15.71 31.78 5.24
N GLY A 463 14.50 32.13 4.81
CA GLY A 463 13.99 31.81 3.47
C GLY A 463 13.85 30.33 3.10
N LEU A 464 13.05 29.56 3.84
CA LEU A 464 12.41 28.37 3.27
C LEU A 464 11.33 28.85 2.30
N HIS A 465 11.60 28.74 1.00
CA HIS A 465 10.83 29.31 -0.12
C HIS A 465 9.42 28.70 -0.23
N GLU A 466 8.56 29.29 -1.08
CA GLU A 466 7.22 28.80 -1.43
C GLU A 466 7.20 27.43 -2.15
N ASP A 467 8.34 26.77 -2.29
CA ASP A 467 8.41 25.46 -2.93
C ASP A 467 7.83 24.37 -2.00
N ALA A 468 7.12 23.40 -2.56
CA ALA A 468 6.51 22.29 -1.81
C ALA A 468 7.55 21.49 -1.01
N ARG A 469 8.77 21.45 -1.53
CA ARG A 469 9.99 20.92 -0.93
C ARG A 469 10.29 21.53 0.44
N ASP A 470 10.25 22.85 0.54
CA ASP A 470 10.62 23.57 1.76
C ASP A 470 9.51 23.48 2.82
N ARG A 471 8.25 23.36 2.39
CA ARG A 471 7.10 23.16 3.30
C ARG A 471 7.17 21.86 4.07
N PHE A 472 7.56 20.75 3.44
CA PHE A 472 7.66 19.46 4.13
C PHE A 472 8.79 19.46 5.16
N ALA A 473 9.99 19.88 4.72
CA ALA A 473 11.18 20.02 5.55
C ALA A 473 10.90 20.84 6.81
N ARG A 474 10.29 22.01 6.61
CA ARG A 474 9.86 22.93 7.65
C ARG A 474 8.92 22.25 8.64
N ARG A 475 7.90 21.53 8.15
CA ARG A 475 6.90 20.89 9.00
C ARG A 475 7.50 19.77 9.88
N ALA A 476 8.32 18.90 9.30
CA ALA A 476 9.01 17.84 10.05
C ALA A 476 9.94 18.43 11.13
N TRP A 477 10.68 19.49 10.79
CA TRP A 477 11.52 20.24 11.71
C TRP A 477 10.71 20.88 12.84
N LEU A 478 9.56 21.50 12.53
CA LEU A 478 8.66 22.10 13.53
C LEU A 478 8.08 21.06 14.48
N HIS A 479 7.69 19.89 13.99
CA HIS A 479 7.23 18.81 14.86
C HIS A 479 8.36 18.30 15.75
N ALA A 480 9.58 18.13 15.20
CA ALA A 480 10.76 17.79 15.98
C ALA A 480 11.03 18.81 17.11
N LEU A 481 10.97 20.09 16.76
CA LEU A 481 11.10 21.19 17.71
C LEU A 481 10.04 21.10 18.81
N GLY A 482 8.78 20.84 18.46
CA GLY A 482 7.70 20.68 19.44
C GLY A 482 7.94 19.53 20.41
N VAL A 483 8.44 18.39 19.93
CA VAL A 483 8.78 17.24 20.80
C VAL A 483 9.95 17.56 21.74
N LEU A 484 10.99 18.23 21.23
CA LEU A 484 12.15 18.61 22.04
C LEU A 484 11.77 19.64 23.11
N ARG A 485 10.99 20.67 22.73
CA ARG A 485 10.53 21.69 23.68
C ARG A 485 9.56 21.15 24.71
N ALA A 486 8.77 20.13 24.38
CA ALA A 486 7.97 19.42 25.38
C ALA A 486 8.85 18.80 26.48
N ALA A 487 9.98 18.19 26.11
CA ALA A 487 10.92 17.62 27.07
C ALA A 487 11.59 18.70 27.94
N ASP A 488 11.97 19.83 27.35
CA ASP A 488 12.52 20.98 28.08
C ASP A 488 11.50 21.53 29.11
N LEU A 489 10.23 21.67 28.69
CA LEU A 489 9.15 22.16 29.55
C LEU A 489 8.75 21.18 30.66
N GLU A 490 8.91 19.87 30.44
CA GLU A 490 8.76 18.87 31.51
C GLU A 490 9.85 19.00 32.58
N ALA A 491 11.07 19.38 32.17
CA ALA A 491 12.20 19.59 33.07
C ALA A 491 12.15 20.93 33.82
N ASP A 492 11.68 22.01 33.18
CA ASP A 492 11.58 23.35 33.77
C ASP A 492 10.25 24.06 33.43
N LEU A 493 9.27 23.83 34.31
CA LEU A 493 7.92 24.38 34.19
C LEU A 493 7.80 25.87 34.54
N LYS A 494 8.88 26.54 34.98
CA LYS A 494 8.80 27.90 35.52
C LYS A 494 9.97 28.77 35.06
N GLY A 495 9.67 29.86 34.37
CA GLY A 495 10.65 30.91 34.06
C GLY A 495 11.07 30.90 32.59
N ALA A 496 12.37 31.06 32.34
CA ALA A 496 12.92 31.41 31.02
C ALA A 496 12.59 30.39 29.91
N ALA A 497 12.44 29.10 30.22
CA ALA A 497 12.08 28.08 29.22
C ALA A 497 10.65 28.26 28.69
N LEU A 498 9.69 28.56 29.57
CA LEU A 498 8.30 28.81 29.19
C LEU A 498 8.18 30.12 28.39
N ASP A 499 8.84 31.18 28.83
CA ASP A 499 8.83 32.48 28.14
C ASP A 499 9.52 32.38 26.77
N SER A 500 10.65 31.69 26.69
CA SER A 500 11.35 31.42 25.43
C SER A 500 10.49 30.60 24.48
N PHE A 501 9.74 29.62 24.98
CA PHE A 501 8.87 28.80 24.16
C PHE A 501 7.66 29.58 23.65
N LEU A 502 7.02 30.39 24.49
CA LEU A 502 5.90 31.24 24.05
C LEU A 502 6.36 32.31 23.06
N SER A 503 7.54 32.89 23.27
CA SER A 503 8.15 33.80 22.30
C SER A 503 8.40 33.12 20.96
N LEU A 504 8.89 31.88 20.96
CA LEU A 504 9.06 31.05 19.76
C LEU A 504 7.71 30.84 19.05
N LEU A 505 6.68 30.37 19.77
CA LEU A 505 5.38 30.10 19.18
C LEU A 505 4.72 31.37 18.61
N SER A 506 4.89 32.52 19.25
CA SER A 506 4.39 33.81 18.76
C SER A 506 5.11 34.32 17.51
N ALA A 507 6.36 33.89 17.30
CA ALA A 507 7.13 34.22 16.10
C ALA A 507 6.82 33.31 14.91
N LEU A 508 6.14 32.17 15.14
CA LEU A 508 5.76 31.24 14.09
C LEU A 508 4.45 31.66 13.40
N GLU A 509 4.39 31.42 12.09
CA GLU A 509 3.14 31.51 11.34
C GLU A 509 2.07 30.59 11.95
N PRO A 510 0.77 30.93 11.87
CA PRO A 510 -0.28 30.13 12.52
C PRO A 510 -0.31 28.65 12.14
N GLY A 511 0.12 28.31 10.91
CA GLY A 511 0.24 26.91 10.48
C GLY A 511 1.40 26.17 11.12
N ASP A 512 2.55 26.82 11.22
CA ASP A 512 3.76 26.26 11.82
C ASP A 512 3.60 26.09 13.33
N ARG A 513 3.02 27.10 13.96
CA ARG A 513 2.66 27.09 15.38
C ARG A 513 1.79 25.90 15.73
N ALA A 514 0.77 25.60 14.90
CA ALA A 514 -0.11 24.47 15.12
C ALA A 514 0.65 23.14 15.15
N VAL A 515 1.63 22.96 14.25
CA VAL A 515 2.45 21.74 14.16
C VAL A 515 3.36 21.55 15.38
N VAL A 516 4.00 22.62 15.85
CA VAL A 516 4.82 22.60 17.07
C VAL A 516 3.94 22.26 18.28
N LEU A 517 2.74 22.87 18.36
CA LEU A 517 1.79 22.60 19.42
C LEU A 517 1.27 21.16 19.40
N GLU A 518 0.93 20.61 18.23
CA GLU A 518 0.48 19.22 18.05
C GLU A 518 1.51 18.24 18.61
N ALA A 519 2.75 18.34 18.14
CA ALA A 519 3.84 17.49 18.56
C ALA A 519 4.11 17.58 20.07
N MET A 520 4.03 18.79 20.63
CA MET A 520 4.21 19.03 22.05
C MET A 520 3.06 18.42 22.86
N VAL A 521 1.81 18.80 22.57
CA VAL A 521 0.65 18.35 23.35
C VAL A 521 0.51 16.83 23.32
N ALA A 522 0.81 16.18 22.20
CA ALA A 522 0.81 14.72 22.10
C ALA A 522 1.79 14.04 23.08
N ARG A 523 2.94 14.67 23.35
CA ARG A 523 3.94 14.16 24.29
C ARG A 523 3.57 14.41 25.74
N LEU A 524 2.92 15.54 26.02
CA LEU A 524 2.54 15.94 27.37
C LEU A 524 1.28 15.22 27.89
N ASP A 525 0.64 14.41 27.04
CA ASP A 525 -0.66 13.81 27.33
C ASP A 525 -0.55 12.43 28.01
N ARG A 526 -1.02 12.34 29.26
CA ARG A 526 -1.61 11.10 29.78
C ARG A 526 -3.10 11.13 29.44
N PRO A 527 -3.71 10.00 29.04
CA PRO A 527 -5.13 9.97 28.69
C PRO A 527 -5.97 10.60 29.82
N LEU A 528 -6.78 11.60 29.47
CA LEU A 528 -7.79 12.13 30.38
C LEU A 528 -8.84 11.04 30.59
N ALA A 529 -8.82 10.42 31.77
CA ALA A 529 -9.94 9.63 32.26
C ALA A 529 -11.11 10.53 32.74
N ASP A 530 -10.92 11.85 32.74
CA ASP A 530 -11.81 12.79 33.39
C ASP A 530 -12.48 13.76 32.40
N PRO A 531 -13.67 14.26 32.76
CA PRO A 531 -14.49 15.10 31.90
C PRO A 531 -13.84 16.43 31.44
N PRO A 532 -14.38 17.08 30.40
CA PRO A 532 -13.88 18.35 29.83
C PRO A 532 -13.93 19.56 30.77
N TRP A 533 -14.40 19.47 32.01
CA TRP A 533 -14.24 20.52 33.05
C TRP A 533 -13.12 20.20 34.05
N ALA A 534 -12.52 19.01 33.98
CA ALA A 534 -11.38 18.66 34.80
C ALA A 534 -10.24 19.67 34.61
N ALA A 535 -9.50 19.93 35.70
CA ALA A 535 -8.34 20.79 35.64
C ALA A 535 -7.34 20.22 34.63
N PRO A 536 -6.83 21.03 33.69
CA PRO A 536 -5.84 20.54 32.75
C PRO A 536 -4.58 20.05 33.49
N PRO A 537 -3.81 19.11 32.91
CA PRO A 537 -2.52 18.73 33.45
C PRO A 537 -1.67 19.97 33.76
N LYS A 538 -0.91 19.92 34.86
CA LYS A 538 -0.19 21.09 35.42
C LYS A 538 0.61 21.88 34.37
N LEU A 539 1.27 21.18 33.44
CA LEU A 539 2.04 21.79 32.36
C LEU A 539 1.15 22.50 31.32
N PHE A 540 0.07 21.85 30.88
CA PHE A 540 -0.91 22.49 29.99
C PHE A 540 -1.60 23.68 30.67
N ALA A 541 -1.87 23.59 31.97
CA ALA A 541 -2.40 24.70 32.77
C ALA A 541 -1.43 25.90 32.83
N ALA A 542 -0.12 25.64 32.96
CA ALA A 542 0.90 26.67 32.95
C ALA A 542 0.98 27.37 31.58
N LEU A 543 0.98 26.60 30.48
CA LEU A 543 0.91 27.11 29.11
C LEU A 543 -0.33 27.97 28.88
N LEU A 544 -1.50 27.47 29.30
CA LEU A 544 -2.75 28.23 29.22
C LEU A 544 -2.70 29.51 30.05
N THR A 545 -2.03 29.53 31.19
CA THR A 545 -1.97 30.73 32.02
C THR A 545 -1.14 31.83 31.33
N ALA A 546 -0.02 31.43 30.73
CA ALA A 546 0.93 32.34 30.09
C ALA A 546 0.55 32.73 28.64
N ALA A 547 -0.29 31.93 27.97
CA ALA A 547 -0.77 32.18 26.62
C ALA A 547 -1.79 33.34 26.53
N ASP A 548 -1.75 34.08 25.42
CA ASP A 548 -2.78 35.06 25.07
C ASP A 548 -4.06 34.39 24.53
N GLY A 549 -5.07 35.19 24.18
CA GLY A 549 -6.38 34.68 23.72
C GLY A 549 -6.33 33.78 22.48
N ALA A 550 -5.45 34.09 21.52
CA ALA A 550 -5.33 33.30 20.29
C ALA A 550 -4.55 32.01 20.54
N MET A 551 -3.44 32.10 21.27
CA MET A 551 -2.61 30.97 21.66
C MET A 551 -3.38 29.98 22.55
N LYS A 552 -4.20 30.48 23.48
CA LYS A 552 -5.11 29.66 24.31
C LYS A 552 -6.09 28.85 23.44
N ALA A 553 -6.63 29.46 22.38
CA ALA A 553 -7.55 28.78 21.48
C ALA A 553 -6.83 27.66 20.71
N ASP A 554 -5.63 27.92 20.21
CA ASP A 554 -4.84 26.91 19.48
C ASP A 554 -4.41 25.76 20.40
N LEU A 555 -3.95 26.05 21.62
CA LEU A 555 -3.65 25.03 22.64
C LEU A 555 -4.85 24.11 22.90
N TRP A 556 -6.05 24.68 23.11
CA TRP A 556 -7.26 23.88 23.32
C TRP A 556 -7.64 23.06 22.09
N ARG A 557 -7.58 23.62 20.88
CA ARG A 557 -7.87 22.89 19.63
C ARG A 557 -6.96 21.67 19.50
N THR A 558 -5.65 21.88 19.63
CA THR A 558 -4.65 20.82 19.56
C THR A 558 -4.89 19.76 20.63
N ARG A 559 -5.19 20.18 21.86
CA ARG A 559 -5.51 19.26 22.97
C ARG A 559 -6.73 18.38 22.68
N PHE A 560 -7.75 18.91 22.03
CA PHE A 560 -8.90 18.10 21.65
C PHE A 560 -8.57 17.13 20.51
N LEU A 561 -7.65 17.46 19.60
CA LEU A 561 -7.19 16.51 18.57
C LEU A 561 -6.50 15.28 19.18
N THR A 562 -5.74 15.46 20.27
CA THR A 562 -5.07 14.34 20.95
C THR A 562 -6.04 13.46 21.75
N MET A 563 -7.26 13.94 22.03
CA MET A 563 -8.34 13.19 22.71
C MET A 563 -9.22 12.39 21.75
N ARG A 564 -8.62 11.80 20.71
CA ARG A 564 -9.34 11.20 19.58
C ARG A 564 -10.39 10.16 20.02
N ASP A 565 -10.06 9.27 20.94
CA ASP A 565 -10.95 8.19 21.37
C ASP A 565 -12.15 8.72 22.20
N GLY A 566 -11.92 9.64 23.13
CA GLY A 566 -13.01 10.22 23.93
C GLY A 566 -13.97 11.09 23.11
N LEU A 567 -13.45 11.84 22.15
CA LEU A 567 -14.29 12.59 21.21
C LEU A 567 -14.98 11.67 20.20
N TRP A 568 -14.40 10.52 19.88
CA TRP A 568 -15.01 9.51 19.02
C TRP A 568 -16.28 8.94 19.66
N ASP A 569 -16.20 8.51 20.92
CA ASP A 569 -17.35 7.99 21.65
C ASP A 569 -18.46 9.03 21.80
N LEU A 570 -18.08 10.29 22.08
CA LEU A 570 -19.03 11.39 22.12
C LEU A 570 -19.65 11.67 20.75
N HIS A 571 -18.86 11.66 19.68
CA HIS A 571 -19.35 11.82 18.31
C HIS A 571 -20.38 10.73 17.97
N LEU A 572 -20.07 9.46 18.27
CA LEU A 572 -20.98 8.33 18.05
C LEU A 572 -22.28 8.47 18.86
N SER A 573 -22.19 8.94 20.10
CA SER A 573 -23.36 9.20 20.92
C SER A 573 -24.24 10.30 20.31
N LEU A 574 -23.64 11.42 19.87
CA LEU A 574 -24.38 12.54 19.28
C LEU A 574 -24.98 12.19 17.91
N SER A 575 -24.30 11.38 17.10
CA SER A 575 -24.82 10.93 15.80
C SER A 575 -26.03 10.01 15.94
N GLN A 576 -26.19 9.34 17.10
CA GLN A 576 -27.37 8.57 17.47
C GLN A 576 -28.54 9.44 17.97
N GLY A 577 -28.38 10.77 17.97
CA GLY A 577 -29.42 11.72 18.40
C GLY A 577 -29.43 12.00 19.91
N ASN A 578 -28.42 11.53 20.66
CA ASN A 578 -28.29 11.90 22.06
C ASN A 578 -27.88 13.38 22.19
N GLU A 579 -28.27 14.00 23.31
CA GLU A 579 -27.89 15.38 23.60
C GLU A 579 -26.42 15.48 24.02
N LEU A 580 -25.83 16.65 23.78
CA LEU A 580 -24.51 16.97 24.32
C LEU A 580 -24.59 16.94 25.86
N PRO A 581 -23.75 16.15 26.56
CA PRO A 581 -23.87 16.06 28.01
C PRO A 581 -23.73 17.44 28.64
N GLN A 582 -24.64 17.81 29.55
CA GLN A 582 -24.75 19.17 30.13
C GLN A 582 -23.47 19.66 30.78
N ASP A 583 -22.82 18.74 31.45
CA ASP A 583 -21.41 18.61 31.74
C ASP A 583 -20.44 19.36 30.76
N TYR A 584 -20.51 19.15 29.44
CA TYR A 584 -19.68 19.87 28.44
C TYR A 584 -20.05 21.35 28.26
N LEU A 585 -21.25 21.72 28.71
CA LEU A 585 -21.81 23.07 28.67
C LEU A 585 -21.76 23.76 30.04
N ASP A 586 -21.06 23.18 31.02
CA ASP A 586 -20.95 23.73 32.36
C ASP A 586 -20.43 25.18 32.29
N PRO A 587 -21.09 26.15 32.95
CA PRO A 587 -20.67 27.56 32.94
C PRO A 587 -19.24 27.82 33.42
N ARG A 588 -18.63 26.86 34.15
CA ARG A 588 -17.23 26.90 34.58
C ARG A 588 -16.25 26.66 33.43
N VAL A 589 -16.71 26.10 32.32
CA VAL A 589 -15.91 25.94 31.10
C VAL A 589 -15.72 27.32 30.47
N SER A 590 -14.48 27.80 30.46
CA SER A 590 -14.16 29.06 29.79
C SER A 590 -14.63 29.06 28.34
N GLN A 591 -15.10 30.20 27.84
CA GLN A 591 -15.57 30.32 26.45
C GLN A 591 -14.50 29.86 25.43
N THR A 592 -13.23 30.10 25.70
CA THR A 592 -12.11 29.65 24.84
C THR A 592 -11.98 28.13 24.81
N ARG A 593 -12.13 27.46 25.96
CA ARG A 593 -12.15 25.99 26.06
C ARG A 593 -13.35 25.40 25.33
N LEU A 594 -14.54 26.00 25.49
CA LEU A 594 -15.76 25.58 24.81
C LEU A 594 -15.61 25.71 23.28
N LYS A 595 -15.07 26.82 22.77
CA LYS A 595 -14.79 27.00 21.34
C LYS A 595 -13.78 25.97 20.81
N GLY A 596 -12.73 25.67 21.58
CA GLY A 596 -11.77 24.62 21.25
C GLY A 596 -12.43 23.23 21.19
N PHE A 597 -13.32 22.92 22.13
CA PHE A 597 -14.09 21.69 22.15
C PHE A 597 -14.99 21.56 20.92
N CYS A 598 -15.77 22.59 20.60
CA CYS A 598 -16.66 22.58 19.43
C CYS A 598 -15.88 22.44 18.13
N TRP A 599 -14.71 23.11 18.03
CA TRP A 599 -13.79 22.92 16.91
C TRP A 599 -13.29 21.47 16.81
N GLY A 600 -12.84 20.88 17.93
CA GLY A 600 -12.39 19.48 17.98
C GLY A 600 -13.50 18.50 17.59
N LEU A 601 -14.72 18.73 18.06
CA LEU A 601 -15.89 17.94 17.69
C LEU A 601 -16.20 18.04 16.19
N GLY A 602 -16.11 19.24 15.60
CA GLY A 602 -16.28 19.44 14.16
C GLY A 602 -15.19 18.75 13.35
N PHE A 603 -13.93 18.83 13.81
CA PHE A 603 -12.83 18.08 13.22
C PHE A 603 -13.07 16.57 13.30
N MET A 604 -13.52 16.06 14.45
CA MET A 604 -13.85 14.65 14.66
C MET A 604 -15.03 14.18 13.83
N SER A 605 -16.02 15.05 13.58
CA SER A 605 -17.07 14.77 12.60
C SER A 605 -16.48 14.60 11.19
N ALA A 606 -15.54 15.44 10.75
CA ALA A 606 -14.81 15.19 9.51
C ALA A 606 -13.93 13.92 9.60
N VAL A 607 -13.48 13.54 10.81
CA VAL A 607 -12.73 12.32 11.03
C VAL A 607 -13.58 11.07 10.83
N ALA A 608 -14.78 11.06 11.40
CA ALA A 608 -15.75 9.99 11.32
C ALA A 608 -16.19 9.71 9.89
N ASN A 609 -16.36 10.79 9.11
CA ASN A 609 -16.73 10.70 7.70
C ASN A 609 -15.79 9.76 6.92
N ARG A 610 -14.50 9.69 7.30
CA ARG A 610 -13.52 8.78 6.67
C ARG A 610 -13.72 7.32 7.06
N GLN A 611 -14.10 7.03 8.30
CA GLN A 611 -14.12 5.67 8.84
C GLN A 611 -15.40 4.90 8.47
N ALA A 612 -16.55 5.57 8.32
CA ALA A 612 -17.78 4.90 7.96
C ALA A 612 -17.86 4.44 6.48
N GLY A 613 -17.09 5.06 5.58
CA GLY A 613 -17.08 4.69 4.16
C GLY A 613 -18.38 4.98 3.40
N ASP A 614 -19.39 5.58 4.06
CA ASP A 614 -20.63 6.06 3.48
C ASP A 614 -20.70 7.59 3.57
N ALA A 615 -20.56 8.24 2.41
CA ALA A 615 -20.55 9.70 2.29
C ALA A 615 -21.92 10.35 2.56
N GLU A 616 -23.04 9.62 2.44
CA GLU A 616 -24.37 10.17 2.67
C GLU A 616 -24.80 10.02 4.13
N PHE A 617 -24.56 8.86 4.75
CA PHE A 617 -24.87 8.61 6.16
C PHE A 617 -24.29 9.68 7.10
N GLU A 618 -23.11 10.20 6.80
CA GLU A 618 -22.38 11.07 7.72
C GLU A 618 -22.52 12.57 7.47
N LEU A 619 -22.87 12.99 6.25
CA LEU A 619 -23.29 14.36 5.96
C LEU A 619 -24.59 14.69 6.72
N ASP A 620 -25.45 13.67 6.86
CA ASP A 620 -26.66 13.69 7.66
C ASP A 620 -26.38 13.54 9.17
N ALA A 621 -25.19 13.09 9.60
CA ALA A 621 -24.79 13.03 11.01
C ALA A 621 -24.09 14.32 11.49
N ALA A 622 -23.26 14.96 10.65
CA ALA A 622 -22.54 16.18 11.01
C ALA A 622 -23.47 17.38 11.24
N LEU A 623 -24.59 17.47 10.51
CA LEU A 623 -25.55 18.56 10.65
C LEU A 623 -26.36 18.49 11.96
N PRO A 624 -26.90 17.34 12.40
CA PRO A 624 -27.45 17.17 13.75
C PRO A 624 -26.45 17.52 14.84
N ILE A 625 -25.20 17.07 14.74
CA ILE A 625 -24.16 17.42 15.72
C ILE A 625 -23.93 18.93 15.76
N ALA A 626 -23.88 19.60 14.59
CA ALA A 626 -23.76 21.06 14.54
C ALA A 626 -24.93 21.78 15.26
N ARG A 627 -26.13 21.18 15.29
CA ARG A 627 -27.31 21.72 15.98
C ARG A 627 -27.27 21.49 17.49
N THR A 628 -26.57 20.47 17.99
CA THR A 628 -26.38 20.26 19.44
C THR A 628 -25.32 21.18 20.03
N VAL A 629 -24.44 21.74 19.19
CA VAL A 629 -23.44 22.73 19.59
C VAL A 629 -24.09 24.11 19.84
N PRO A 630 -23.73 24.84 20.92
CA PRO A 630 -24.22 26.18 21.17
C PRO A 630 -24.03 27.12 19.97
N VAL A 631 -25.03 27.95 19.66
CA VAL A 631 -25.00 28.89 18.52
C VAL A 631 -23.72 29.73 18.49
N ALA A 632 -23.26 30.18 19.65
CA ALA A 632 -22.03 30.98 19.80
C ALA A 632 -20.73 30.23 19.39
N CYS A 633 -20.76 28.90 19.27
CA CYS A 633 -19.62 28.06 18.93
C CYS A 633 -19.78 27.32 17.59
N GLN A 634 -20.92 27.45 16.90
CA GLN A 634 -21.15 26.79 15.61
C GLN A 634 -20.11 27.20 14.56
N SER A 635 -19.68 28.47 14.53
CA SER A 635 -18.61 28.88 13.60
C SER A 635 -17.29 28.14 13.86
N ASP A 636 -16.96 27.83 15.11
CA ASP A 636 -15.74 27.10 15.45
C ASP A 636 -15.89 25.60 15.12
N PHE A 637 -17.07 25.02 15.32
CA PHE A 637 -17.40 23.68 14.80
C PHE A 637 -17.20 23.58 13.29
N TYR A 638 -17.76 24.52 12.51
CA TYR A 638 -17.61 24.50 11.05
C TYR A 638 -16.18 24.78 10.59
N ARG A 639 -15.37 25.53 11.34
CA ARG A 639 -13.92 25.65 11.09
C ARG A 639 -13.19 24.34 11.35
N GLY A 640 -13.54 23.62 12.42
CA GLY A 640 -12.99 22.29 12.70
C GLY A 640 -13.36 21.28 11.62
N LEU A 641 -14.63 21.29 11.21
CA LEU A 641 -15.16 20.48 10.12
C LEU A 641 -14.46 20.80 8.79
N GLY A 642 -14.33 22.09 8.47
CA GLY A 642 -13.60 22.58 7.29
C GLY A 642 -12.14 22.16 7.32
N ARG A 643 -11.44 22.37 8.43
CA ARG A 643 -10.06 21.91 8.63
C ARG A 643 -9.95 20.41 8.40
N GLY A 644 -10.75 19.60 9.10
CA GLY A 644 -10.66 18.15 9.00
C GLY A 644 -10.96 17.62 7.59
N PHE A 645 -11.90 18.23 6.88
CA PHE A 645 -12.16 17.88 5.48
C PHE A 645 -11.07 18.38 4.53
N GLY A 646 -10.47 19.54 4.80
CA GLY A 646 -9.44 20.12 3.95
C GLY A 646 -8.06 19.50 4.18
N GLU A 647 -7.73 19.08 5.40
CA GLU A 647 -6.52 18.26 5.63
C GLU A 647 -6.60 16.92 4.89
N ARG A 648 -7.82 16.55 4.50
CA ARG A 648 -8.17 15.33 3.76
C ARG A 648 -8.69 15.65 2.37
N TRP A 649 -8.26 16.78 1.81
CA TRP A 649 -8.62 17.25 0.48
C TRP A 649 -8.42 16.15 -0.57
N GLY A 650 -9.33 16.09 -1.55
CA GLY A 650 -9.52 14.94 -2.43
C GLY A 650 -10.75 14.11 -2.01
N TYR A 651 -10.81 13.59 -0.78
CA TYR A 651 -11.94 12.75 -0.29
C TYR A 651 -13.26 13.54 -0.28
N SER A 652 -13.12 14.83 -0.01
CA SER A 652 -14.17 15.66 0.50
C SER A 652 -14.65 16.70 -0.49
N GLN A 653 -14.14 16.80 -1.73
CA GLN A 653 -14.54 17.92 -2.59
C GLN A 653 -16.04 17.88 -2.93
N ALA A 654 -16.56 16.75 -3.37
CA ALA A 654 -17.99 16.58 -3.65
C ALA A 654 -18.85 16.72 -2.36
N ILE A 655 -18.37 16.15 -1.25
CA ILE A 655 -19.01 16.22 0.07
C ILE A 655 -19.03 17.67 0.58
N SER A 656 -17.93 18.38 0.42
CA SER A 656 -17.71 19.79 0.76
C SER A 656 -18.64 20.67 -0.04
N LEU A 657 -18.76 20.46 -1.35
CA LEU A 657 -19.72 21.18 -2.20
C LEU A 657 -21.17 20.93 -1.75
N ARG A 658 -21.54 19.67 -1.46
CA ARG A 658 -22.88 19.32 -0.94
C ARG A 658 -23.16 19.91 0.44
N LEU A 659 -22.19 19.84 1.35
CA LEU A 659 -22.26 20.42 2.69
C LEU A 659 -22.37 21.94 2.63
N ARG A 660 -21.58 22.59 1.78
CA ARG A 660 -21.64 24.05 1.53
C ARG A 660 -23.04 24.48 1.09
N ALA A 661 -23.72 23.68 0.28
CA ALA A 661 -25.09 23.94 -0.15
C ALA A 661 -26.12 23.85 0.99
N ARG A 662 -25.82 23.11 2.06
CA ARG A 662 -26.73 22.82 3.20
C ARG A 662 -26.47 23.66 4.46
N ILE A 663 -25.39 24.45 4.49
CA ILE A 663 -25.01 25.28 5.65
C ILE A 663 -25.27 26.77 5.41
N GLU A 664 -25.57 27.50 6.48
CA GLU A 664 -25.88 28.92 6.45
C GLU A 664 -24.68 29.74 5.92
N PRO A 665 -24.90 30.91 5.29
CA PRO A 665 -23.82 31.69 4.66
C PRO A 665 -22.63 32.00 5.58
N ALA A 666 -22.90 32.37 6.85
CA ALA A 666 -21.85 32.67 7.82
C ALA A 666 -21.00 31.44 8.18
N GLN A 667 -21.65 30.29 8.34
CA GLN A 667 -21.01 29.00 8.60
C GLN A 667 -20.24 28.51 7.37
N ARG A 668 -20.79 28.75 6.16
CA ARG A 668 -20.17 28.43 4.87
C ARG A 668 -18.84 29.12 4.68
N ASN A 669 -18.74 30.40 5.05
CA ASN A 669 -17.49 31.14 4.95
C ASN A 669 -16.43 30.56 5.90
N ALA A 670 -16.82 30.35 7.17
CA ALA A 670 -15.95 29.77 8.19
C ALA A 670 -15.43 28.37 7.81
N TYR A 671 -16.31 27.54 7.26
CA TYR A 671 -15.98 26.23 6.70
C TYR A 671 -15.02 26.35 5.50
N SER A 672 -15.38 27.14 4.49
CA SER A 672 -14.65 27.21 3.21
C SER A 672 -13.23 27.76 3.40
N GLN A 673 -13.06 28.77 4.25
CA GLN A 673 -11.72 29.29 4.57
C GLN A 673 -10.86 28.25 5.27
N ALA A 674 -11.38 27.59 6.32
CA ALA A 674 -10.63 26.57 7.06
C ALA A 674 -10.25 25.38 6.17
N PHE A 675 -11.16 25.03 5.26
CA PHE A 675 -10.99 23.97 4.30
C PHE A 675 -9.92 24.27 3.24
N LEU A 676 -9.94 25.45 2.62
CA LEU A 676 -8.92 25.88 1.65
C LEU A 676 -7.53 25.92 2.29
N ILE A 677 -7.41 26.57 3.46
CA ILE A 677 -6.15 26.66 4.21
C ILE A 677 -5.61 25.26 4.54
N ALA A 678 -6.49 24.32 4.89
CA ALA A 678 -6.09 22.97 5.21
C ALA A 678 -5.69 22.15 3.97
N ALA A 679 -6.43 22.30 2.86
CA ALA A 679 -6.13 21.67 1.59
C ALA A 679 -4.76 22.08 1.05
N GLU A 680 -4.47 23.38 1.06
CA GLU A 680 -3.18 23.94 0.63
C GLU A 680 -2.02 23.44 1.49
N ARG A 681 -2.25 23.22 2.78
CA ARG A 681 -1.22 22.78 3.74
C ARG A 681 -0.96 21.29 3.73
N SER A 682 -1.94 20.47 3.35
CA SER A 682 -1.81 19.01 3.39
C SER A 682 -1.31 18.41 2.08
N PHE A 683 -1.37 19.13 0.96
CA PHE A 683 -1.00 18.58 -0.34
C PHE A 683 0.40 19.00 -0.82
N LEU A 684 1.20 17.99 -1.20
CA LEU A 684 2.47 18.17 -1.91
C LEU A 684 2.29 18.62 -3.37
N PHE A 685 1.06 18.52 -3.91
CA PHE A 685 0.73 18.95 -5.27
C PHE A 685 -0.11 20.23 -5.25
N PRO A 686 0.10 21.17 -6.20
CA PRO A 686 -0.68 22.41 -6.25
C PRO A 686 -2.17 22.11 -6.44
N VAL A 687 -3.00 22.58 -5.51
CA VAL A 687 -4.45 22.65 -5.67
C VAL A 687 -4.73 23.77 -6.68
N ARG A 688 -4.83 23.44 -7.97
CA ARG A 688 -5.25 24.46 -8.95
C ARG A 688 -6.69 24.88 -8.67
N GLU A 689 -6.92 26.18 -8.79
CA GLU A 689 -8.06 26.96 -8.29
C GLU A 689 -9.44 26.31 -8.51
N LEU A 690 -10.25 26.38 -7.44
CA LEU A 690 -11.64 25.92 -7.30
C LEU A 690 -12.64 26.87 -7.97
#